data_AF-A0A0A5JNV7-F1
#
_entry.id   AF-A0A0A5JNV7-F1
#
_cell.length_a   1.000
_cell.length_b   1.000
_cell.length_c   1.000
_cell.angle_alpha   90.00
_cell.angle_beta   90.00
_cell.angle_gamma   90.00
#
_symmetry.space_group_name_H-M   'P 1'
#
loop_
_entity.id
_entity.type
_entity.pdbx_description
1 polymer ?
#
loop_
_entity_poly.entity_id
_entity_poly.type
_entity_poly.pdbx_seq_one_letter_code
_entity_poly.pdbx_strand_id
1 'polypeptide(L)'
;MSKSYANQTEVVLNPTGRDLELSSLLKVSDTVLGEALITITADYEIELPKQSTITLLSSLVSEETIRKLEQAQNPNRLTKEDFQRAGLDMTFDLSTLECIITVPADAGLTRNISLKKDNSGFEYLSPQFLSGYLNVSLNANTSQSIDVDRERIDSYNSRFDAGFTLGKLNLEYESAFENSTNSDAIYVREGTRLNFDIPGQGTRVVVGDMFNTGKLLQDATDVFGLGITRDFTLIPTRNVRPKANQSFTLQRTSSVDVVVDGVVVQRLTLGAGSYNLNDIPLAQGNNDVELLITDPSGAQERIEFSVATGNDLLNSGEFEYSVMYGVPSQRKERQIEYLTDQKVFHGYLDIGFTPWMTAGINAQTRDDLYQYGGTVLLASSLGVTEFSPSFSHHPTLGSGRAYRLAFDAEFDDDNHLRPQLSFIYEYQSEQYAGVNSHDVTESPINPTTHYASLFGSMYLVDNIRSALSIGYSSGVDRDKDYVTVSPSLSGSFFATPATWSTKLNYRYNKIEDDDWSASITLSWPFGKTTRLVGRYNSDTDQASLDYTYQNNIGNTGGVSSFASITRNRDVDTSVDMGVNYTGNQFIANADHTTRVDSYSEQTRSHNTRVELSSAIAFAGTKLTVGRPVRDAFAIVTKHSSLRENRLTVEPSNDGEHARVHSDGESSALVPDLVAYNTRLLTYDVEDLPPGYDLGDGAFWLNPGYKQGYLLQVGSDAVLTVIGTLIDPNTNAPISLIAGKAYRTDNTQDPIEFFTNRNGLFAISGLKAGTYTLTLSNKRQQSVTITLSPNSEVLIRLGDLYVE
;
A
#
# COMPACT_ATOMS: atom_id res chain seq x y z
N MET A 1 -39.31 -48.98 50.62
CA MET A 1 -38.29 -47.91 50.75
C MET A 1 -38.65 -46.80 49.75
N SER A 2 -38.70 -45.57 50.26
CA SER A 2 -39.24 -44.36 49.61
C SER A 2 -38.54 -44.00 48.30
N LYS A 3 -39.30 -43.65 47.27
CA LYS A 3 -38.81 -42.79 46.18
C LYS A 3 -39.47 -41.42 46.32
N SER A 4 -38.61 -40.44 46.55
CA SER A 4 -38.88 -39.01 46.67
C SER A 4 -39.47 -38.46 45.36
N TYR A 5 -40.57 -37.72 45.46
CA TYR A 5 -41.07 -36.85 44.40
C TYR A 5 -40.26 -35.55 44.44
N ALA A 6 -39.51 -35.26 43.37
CA ALA A 6 -38.99 -33.92 43.12
C ALA A 6 -40.02 -33.17 42.27
N ASN A 7 -40.65 -32.16 42.86
CA ASN A 7 -41.49 -31.20 42.15
C ASN A 7 -40.63 -30.44 41.12
N GLN A 8 -41.07 -30.41 39.86
CA GLN A 8 -40.61 -29.41 38.89
C GLN A 8 -41.19 -28.06 39.33
N THR A 9 -40.33 -27.16 39.80
CA THR A 9 -40.69 -25.77 40.07
C THR A 9 -40.78 -25.05 38.72
N GLU A 10 -41.99 -24.68 38.30
CA GLU A 10 -42.22 -23.82 37.15
C GLU A 10 -41.63 -22.43 37.48
N VAL A 11 -40.55 -22.05 36.78
CA VAL A 11 -39.90 -20.75 37.00
C VAL A 11 -40.77 -19.69 36.34
N VAL A 12 -41.51 -18.94 37.16
CA VAL A 12 -42.38 -17.85 36.71
C VAL A 12 -41.50 -16.67 36.26
N LEU A 13 -41.42 -16.43 34.94
CA LEU A 13 -40.60 -15.37 34.30
C LEU A 13 -40.94 -13.95 34.80
N ASN A 14 -42.18 -13.70 35.19
CA ASN A 14 -42.67 -12.41 35.67
C ASN A 14 -43.68 -12.57 36.82
N PRO A 15 -43.25 -12.52 38.09
CA PRO A 15 -44.14 -12.72 39.23
C PRO A 15 -45.06 -11.51 39.51
N THR A 16 -44.97 -10.42 38.74
CA THR A 16 -45.59 -9.12 39.06
C THR A 16 -46.94 -8.88 38.38
N GLY A 17 -47.28 -9.65 37.33
CA GLY A 17 -48.52 -9.49 36.57
C GLY A 17 -48.61 -8.17 35.78
N ARG A 18 -47.48 -7.52 35.51
CA ARG A 18 -47.33 -6.28 34.74
C ARG A 18 -46.09 -6.37 33.88
N ASP A 19 -46.05 -5.64 32.76
CA ASP A 19 -44.87 -5.63 31.89
C ASP A 19 -43.63 -5.11 32.64
N LEU A 20 -42.53 -5.82 32.52
CA LEU A 20 -41.24 -5.50 33.12
C LEU A 20 -40.24 -5.13 32.02
N GLU A 21 -39.71 -3.92 32.05
CA GLU A 21 -38.61 -3.49 31.19
C GLU A 21 -37.28 -3.64 31.92
N LEU A 22 -36.32 -4.33 31.29
CA LEU A 22 -34.98 -4.50 31.84
C LEU A 22 -33.93 -4.47 30.72
N SER A 23 -32.74 -3.94 31.04
CA SER A 23 -31.60 -4.01 30.13
C SER A 23 -31.02 -5.42 30.16
N SER A 24 -30.88 -6.04 28.99
CA SER A 24 -30.32 -7.36 28.81
C SER A 24 -29.22 -7.32 27.77
N LEU A 25 -28.18 -8.12 27.95
CA LEU A 25 -27.16 -8.34 26.93
C LEU A 25 -27.78 -9.17 25.79
N LEU A 26 -27.80 -8.60 24.59
CA LEU A 26 -28.24 -9.27 23.39
C LEU A 26 -27.06 -10.02 22.77
N LYS A 27 -27.22 -11.33 22.60
CA LYS A 27 -26.22 -12.23 22.02
C LYS A 27 -26.75 -12.90 20.76
N VAL A 28 -25.85 -13.16 19.82
CA VAL A 28 -26.06 -14.14 18.75
C VAL A 28 -25.06 -15.26 18.94
N SER A 29 -25.56 -16.46 19.23
CA SER A 29 -24.74 -17.58 19.70
C SER A 29 -23.82 -17.14 20.86
N ASP A 30 -22.49 -17.16 20.68
CA ASP A 30 -21.53 -16.75 21.72
C ASP A 30 -21.06 -15.28 21.60
N THR A 31 -21.53 -14.51 20.61
CA THR A 31 -21.07 -13.14 20.35
C THR A 31 -22.04 -12.11 20.94
N VAL A 32 -21.51 -11.17 21.74
CA VAL A 32 -22.29 -10.05 22.30
C VAL A 32 -22.49 -8.97 21.23
N LEU A 33 -23.75 -8.58 20.99
CA LEU A 33 -24.12 -7.51 20.06
C LEU A 33 -24.20 -6.14 20.72
N GLY A 34 -24.52 -6.12 22.01
CA GLY A 34 -24.71 -4.91 22.80
C GLY A 34 -25.78 -5.12 23.86
N GLU A 35 -26.21 -4.02 24.49
CA GLU A 35 -27.33 -4.01 25.43
C GLU A 35 -28.64 -3.65 24.71
N ALA A 36 -29.71 -4.38 25.01
CA ALA A 36 -31.05 -4.10 24.52
C ALA A 36 -32.04 -4.03 25.67
N LEU A 37 -32.95 -3.06 25.62
CA LEU A 37 -34.06 -2.97 26.56
C LEU A 37 -35.11 -4.01 26.16
N ILE A 38 -35.22 -5.11 26.93
CA ILE A 38 -36.22 -6.15 26.70
C ILE A 38 -37.47 -5.86 27.54
N THR A 39 -38.64 -6.19 27.01
CA THR A 39 -39.90 -6.16 27.74
C THR A 39 -40.35 -7.60 27.99
N ILE A 40 -40.49 -7.98 29.27
CA ILE A 40 -41.15 -9.24 29.66
C ILE A 40 -42.60 -8.90 29.97
N THR A 41 -43.53 -9.35 29.14
CA THR A 41 -44.95 -9.01 29.27
C THR A 41 -45.59 -9.69 30.48
N ALA A 42 -46.78 -9.23 30.87
CA ALA A 42 -47.59 -9.87 31.92
C ALA A 42 -47.92 -11.36 31.62
N ASP A 43 -47.92 -11.74 30.34
CA ASP A 43 -48.17 -13.10 29.85
C ASP A 43 -46.89 -13.92 29.63
N TYR A 44 -45.75 -13.45 30.18
CA TYR A 44 -44.43 -14.11 30.12
C TYR A 44 -43.77 -14.15 28.73
N GLU A 45 -44.25 -13.34 27.79
CA GLU A 45 -43.60 -13.19 26.49
C GLU A 45 -42.46 -12.19 26.56
N ILE A 46 -41.46 -12.39 25.72
CA ILE A 46 -40.27 -11.53 25.64
C ILE A 46 -40.33 -10.77 24.34
N GLU A 47 -40.31 -9.46 24.44
CA GLU A 47 -40.33 -8.55 23.32
C GLU A 47 -39.04 -7.73 23.25
N LEU A 48 -38.52 -7.60 22.03
CA LEU A 48 -37.36 -6.78 21.70
C LEU A 48 -37.78 -5.54 20.89
N PRO A 49 -37.14 -4.36 21.05
CA PRO A 49 -37.45 -3.19 20.26
C PRO A 49 -37.02 -3.38 18.80
N LYS A 50 -37.99 -3.34 17.88
CA LYS A 50 -37.82 -3.78 16.48
C LYS A 50 -36.66 -3.08 15.76
N GLN A 51 -36.61 -1.74 15.83
CA GLN A 51 -35.62 -0.97 15.08
C GLN A 51 -34.19 -1.26 15.54
N SER A 52 -33.92 -1.19 16.85
CA SER A 52 -32.58 -1.44 17.39
C SER A 52 -32.13 -2.88 17.17
N THR A 53 -33.05 -3.84 17.32
CA THR A 53 -32.72 -5.25 17.12
C THR A 53 -32.43 -5.58 15.66
N ILE A 54 -33.18 -5.01 14.71
CA ILE A 54 -32.88 -5.16 13.28
C ILE A 54 -31.52 -4.51 12.93
N THR A 55 -31.22 -3.33 13.48
CA THR A 55 -29.91 -2.68 13.28
C THR A 55 -28.76 -3.53 13.81
N LEU A 56 -28.93 -4.19 14.96
CA LEU A 56 -27.88 -5.07 15.52
C LEU A 56 -27.71 -6.37 14.71
N LEU A 57 -28.81 -6.91 14.16
CA LEU A 57 -28.79 -8.17 13.41
C LEU A 57 -28.39 -8.02 11.94
N SER A 58 -28.54 -6.83 11.34
CA SER A 58 -28.27 -6.59 9.90
C SER A 58 -26.84 -6.92 9.48
N SER A 59 -25.89 -6.91 10.41
CA SER A 59 -24.49 -7.27 10.19
C SER A 59 -24.19 -8.78 10.32
N LEU A 60 -25.18 -9.59 10.68
CA LEU A 60 -25.01 -11.00 11.07
C LEU A 60 -25.93 -11.98 10.35
N VAL A 61 -27.13 -11.56 9.97
CA VAL A 61 -28.11 -12.41 9.27
C VAL A 61 -28.38 -11.89 7.86
N SER A 62 -28.78 -12.77 6.95
CA SER A 62 -29.00 -12.41 5.54
C SER A 62 -30.08 -11.32 5.34
N GLU A 63 -29.99 -10.55 4.25
CA GLU A 63 -31.00 -9.53 3.91
C GLU A 63 -32.43 -10.12 3.81
N GLU A 64 -32.55 -11.37 3.38
CA GLU A 64 -33.84 -12.07 3.33
C GLU A 64 -34.44 -12.26 4.73
N THR A 65 -33.60 -12.61 5.71
CA THR A 65 -33.98 -12.77 7.12
C THR A 65 -34.40 -11.44 7.73
N ILE A 66 -33.67 -10.35 7.44
CA ILE A 66 -34.03 -9.00 7.89
C ILE A 66 -35.38 -8.56 7.32
N ARG A 67 -35.63 -8.78 6.03
CA ARG A 67 -36.94 -8.44 5.42
C ARG A 67 -38.09 -9.20 6.07
N LYS A 68 -37.88 -10.45 6.50
CA LYS A 68 -38.90 -11.23 7.24
C LYS A 68 -39.16 -10.64 8.62
N LEU A 69 -38.14 -10.17 9.35
CA LEU A 69 -38.30 -9.48 10.64
C LEU A 69 -38.95 -8.10 10.47
N GLU A 70 -38.67 -7.37 9.39
CA GLU A 70 -39.31 -6.09 9.07
C GLU A 70 -40.83 -6.26 8.82
N GLN A 71 -41.25 -7.42 8.32
CA GLN A 71 -42.66 -7.77 8.09
C GLN A 71 -43.41 -8.24 9.36
N ALA A 72 -42.78 -8.19 10.54
CA ALA A 72 -43.44 -8.51 11.80
C ALA A 72 -44.71 -7.66 12.03
N GLN A 73 -45.75 -8.29 12.59
CA GLN A 73 -47.09 -7.70 12.74
C GLN A 73 -47.10 -6.46 13.64
N ASN A 74 -46.21 -6.40 14.64
CA ASN A 74 -46.06 -5.25 15.51
C ASN A 74 -45.03 -4.27 14.93
N PRO A 75 -45.37 -2.97 14.77
CA PRO A 75 -44.46 -1.99 14.19
C PRO A 75 -43.27 -1.63 15.10
N ASN A 76 -43.36 -1.86 16.42
CA ASN A 76 -42.38 -1.36 17.39
C ASN A 76 -41.65 -2.45 18.20
N ARG A 77 -42.13 -3.70 18.13
CA ARG A 77 -41.62 -4.81 18.93
C ARG A 77 -41.49 -6.08 18.08
N LEU A 78 -40.55 -6.94 18.45
CA LEU A 78 -40.34 -8.28 17.88
C LEU A 78 -40.54 -9.32 18.98
N THR A 79 -41.38 -10.30 18.71
CA THR A 79 -41.65 -11.43 19.61
C THR A 79 -40.83 -12.64 19.21
N LYS A 80 -40.78 -13.66 20.07
CA LYS A 80 -40.17 -14.95 19.75
C LYS A 80 -40.74 -15.58 18.47
N GLU A 81 -42.04 -15.44 18.23
CA GLU A 81 -42.67 -15.96 17.00
C GLU A 81 -42.16 -15.26 15.74
N ASP A 82 -41.89 -13.96 15.81
CA ASP A 82 -41.35 -13.21 14.67
C ASP A 82 -39.94 -13.68 14.30
N PHE A 83 -39.11 -14.00 15.29
CA PHE A 83 -37.79 -14.63 15.07
C PHE A 83 -37.93 -16.00 14.41
N GLN A 84 -38.86 -16.84 14.89
CA GLN A 84 -39.11 -18.17 14.32
C GLN A 84 -39.61 -18.11 12.88
N ARG A 85 -40.47 -17.16 12.54
CA ARG A 85 -40.92 -16.94 11.15
C ARG A 85 -39.79 -16.46 10.23
N ALA A 86 -38.82 -15.73 10.78
CA ALA A 86 -37.63 -15.31 10.05
C ALA A 86 -36.58 -16.43 9.88
N GLY A 87 -36.77 -17.59 10.52
CA GLY A 87 -35.79 -18.69 10.51
C GLY A 87 -34.72 -18.58 11.60
N LEU A 88 -34.98 -17.79 12.64
CA LEU A 88 -34.13 -17.61 13.83
C LEU A 88 -34.83 -18.21 15.06
N ASP A 89 -34.13 -18.39 16.17
CA ASP A 89 -34.78 -18.66 17.47
C ASP A 89 -34.32 -17.66 18.53
N MET A 90 -35.16 -17.42 19.53
CA MET A 90 -34.87 -16.50 20.63
C MET A 90 -35.11 -17.18 21.97
N THR A 91 -34.12 -17.12 22.83
CA THR A 91 -34.17 -17.63 24.21
C THR A 91 -33.66 -16.56 25.17
N PHE A 92 -34.21 -16.56 26.38
CA PHE A 92 -33.76 -15.65 27.43
C PHE A 92 -33.37 -16.47 28.64
N ASP A 93 -32.13 -16.29 29.09
CA ASP A 93 -31.60 -16.97 30.26
C ASP A 93 -31.77 -16.08 31.50
N LEU A 94 -32.67 -16.49 32.38
CA LEU A 94 -32.96 -15.80 33.64
C LEU A 94 -31.79 -15.78 34.62
N SER A 95 -30.85 -16.74 34.52
CA SER A 95 -29.72 -16.83 35.43
C SER A 95 -28.62 -15.83 35.11
N THR A 96 -28.46 -15.49 33.84
CA THR A 96 -27.46 -14.54 33.34
C THR A 96 -28.07 -13.20 32.87
N LEU A 97 -29.40 -13.11 32.79
CA LEU A 97 -30.15 -11.99 32.22
C LEU A 97 -29.75 -11.68 30.77
N GLU A 98 -29.43 -12.72 29.99
CA GLU A 98 -29.00 -12.61 28.60
C GLU A 98 -30.11 -13.04 27.63
N CYS A 99 -30.31 -12.26 26.56
CA CYS A 99 -31.19 -12.61 25.47
C CYS A 99 -30.35 -13.17 24.32
N ILE A 100 -30.54 -14.45 24.00
CA ILE A 100 -29.74 -15.20 23.04
C ILE A 100 -30.59 -15.46 21.79
N ILE A 101 -30.13 -14.93 20.65
CA ILE A 101 -30.69 -15.20 19.33
C ILE A 101 -29.86 -16.30 18.69
N THR A 102 -30.49 -17.42 18.34
CA THR A 102 -29.86 -18.52 17.64
C THR A 102 -30.04 -18.33 16.14
N VAL A 103 -28.92 -18.22 15.42
CA VAL A 103 -28.90 -18.07 13.96
C VAL A 103 -28.38 -19.38 13.36
N PRO A 104 -29.22 -20.16 12.66
CA PRO A 104 -28.76 -21.34 11.95
C PRO A 104 -27.86 -20.97 10.76
N ALA A 105 -26.99 -21.91 10.35
CA ALA A 105 -25.89 -21.65 9.43
C ALA A 105 -26.32 -21.17 8.02
N ASP A 106 -27.56 -21.45 7.62
CA ASP A 106 -28.21 -21.02 6.38
C ASP A 106 -28.79 -19.61 6.45
N ALA A 107 -29.05 -19.08 7.65
CA ALA A 107 -29.55 -17.72 7.89
C ALA A 107 -28.44 -16.70 8.19
N GLY A 108 -27.22 -17.17 8.49
CA GLY A 108 -26.06 -16.33 8.78
C GLY A 108 -25.42 -15.74 7.52
N LEU A 109 -24.88 -14.52 7.64
CA LEU A 109 -24.01 -13.94 6.61
C LEU A 109 -22.66 -14.69 6.61
N THR A 110 -22.26 -15.25 5.46
CA THR A 110 -20.90 -15.72 5.26
C THR A 110 -19.95 -14.52 5.35
N ARG A 111 -19.34 -14.33 6.51
CA ARG A 111 -18.32 -13.29 6.70
C ARG A 111 -17.04 -13.76 6.02
N ASN A 112 -16.74 -13.16 4.87
CA ASN A 112 -15.35 -13.13 4.41
C ASN A 112 -14.57 -12.34 5.46
N ILE A 113 -13.63 -13.01 6.14
CA ILE A 113 -12.70 -12.36 7.06
C ILE A 113 -11.78 -11.49 6.20
N SER A 114 -12.18 -10.24 5.98
CA SER A 114 -11.27 -9.21 5.52
C SER A 114 -10.61 -8.61 6.75
N LEU A 115 -9.27 -8.60 6.79
CA LEU A 115 -8.48 -7.88 7.79
C LEU A 115 -8.69 -6.35 7.76
N LYS A 116 -9.52 -5.84 6.85
CA LYS A 116 -9.94 -4.44 6.85
C LYS A 116 -10.99 -4.26 7.97
N LYS A 117 -10.51 -3.90 9.16
CA LYS A 117 -11.35 -3.34 10.23
C LYS A 117 -12.26 -2.29 9.61
N ASP A 118 -13.56 -2.38 9.88
CA ASP A 118 -14.48 -1.29 9.59
C ASP A 118 -13.98 -0.06 10.36
N ASN A 119 -13.38 0.86 9.60
CA ASN A 119 -12.65 2.03 10.09
C ASN A 119 -13.60 3.17 10.51
N SER A 120 -14.90 2.89 10.59
CA SER A 120 -16.00 3.80 10.90
C SER A 120 -15.95 4.43 12.31
N GLY A 121 -14.97 4.04 13.15
CA GLY A 121 -14.75 4.60 14.49
C GLY A 121 -13.52 5.50 14.66
N PHE A 122 -12.70 5.71 13.62
CA PHE A 122 -11.50 6.56 13.72
C PHE A 122 -11.77 7.97 13.16
N GLU A 123 -11.44 9.00 13.94
CA GLU A 123 -11.49 10.38 13.49
C GLU A 123 -10.24 10.69 12.65
N TYR A 124 -10.40 10.69 11.33
CA TYR A 124 -9.32 11.04 10.41
C TYR A 124 -9.13 12.55 10.34
N LEU A 125 -7.89 13.00 10.49
CA LEU A 125 -7.56 14.39 10.19
C LEU A 125 -7.76 14.66 8.70
N SER A 126 -8.21 15.87 8.40
CA SER A 126 -8.42 16.31 7.02
C SER A 126 -7.17 16.99 6.45
N PRO A 127 -6.89 16.81 5.14
CA PRO A 127 -5.82 17.53 4.47
C PRO A 127 -6.11 19.03 4.44
N GLN A 128 -5.06 19.84 4.25
CA GLN A 128 -5.23 21.27 4.05
C GLN A 128 -5.88 21.53 2.68
N PHE A 129 -6.78 22.51 2.61
CA PHE A 129 -7.43 22.88 1.34
C PHE A 129 -6.42 23.35 0.28
N LEU A 130 -5.31 23.94 0.73
CA LEU A 130 -4.24 24.42 -0.13
C LEU A 130 -2.92 23.81 0.33
N SER A 131 -2.24 23.09 -0.55
CA SER A 131 -0.92 22.51 -0.30
C SER A 131 -0.12 22.38 -1.59
N GLY A 132 1.19 22.27 -1.47
CA GLY A 132 2.03 21.99 -2.63
C GLY A 132 3.47 21.75 -2.24
N TYR A 133 4.26 21.31 -3.21
CA TYR A 133 5.67 21.02 -3.02
C TYR A 133 6.45 21.29 -4.31
N LEU A 134 7.76 21.47 -4.15
CA LEU A 134 8.76 21.50 -5.20
C LEU A 134 9.91 20.60 -4.78
N ASN A 135 10.04 19.46 -5.44
CA ASN A 135 11.22 18.60 -5.35
C ASN A 135 12.30 19.15 -6.28
N VAL A 136 13.53 19.15 -5.78
CA VAL A 136 14.73 19.58 -6.51
C VAL A 136 15.77 18.49 -6.39
N SER A 137 16.21 17.97 -7.54
CA SER A 137 17.26 16.96 -7.65
C SER A 137 18.40 17.51 -8.47
N LEU A 138 19.56 17.70 -7.85
CA LEU A 138 20.78 18.21 -8.49
C LEU A 138 21.70 17.03 -8.78
N ASN A 139 21.97 16.78 -10.06
CA ASN A 139 22.81 15.70 -10.53
C ASN A 139 24.06 16.25 -11.22
N ALA A 140 25.22 15.72 -10.87
CA ALA A 140 26.48 15.92 -11.57
C ALA A 140 27.02 14.56 -12.01
N ASN A 141 27.24 14.40 -13.30
CA ASN A 141 27.78 13.19 -13.90
C ASN A 141 29.03 13.52 -14.70
N THR A 142 30.13 12.83 -14.42
CA THR A 142 31.36 12.91 -15.21
C THR A 142 31.60 11.56 -15.85
N SER A 143 31.56 11.52 -17.18
CA SER A 143 31.97 10.38 -17.98
C SER A 143 33.33 10.67 -18.61
N GLN A 144 34.27 9.73 -18.47
CA GLN A 144 35.61 9.83 -19.03
C GLN A 144 35.94 8.54 -19.78
N SER A 145 36.18 8.62 -21.09
CA SER A 145 36.82 7.56 -21.85
C SER A 145 38.34 7.73 -21.79
N ILE A 146 39.05 6.64 -21.59
CA ILE A 146 40.50 6.57 -21.66
C ILE A 146 40.82 5.59 -22.77
N ASP A 147 40.84 6.13 -23.98
CA ASP A 147 41.22 5.52 -25.24
C ASP A 147 42.28 6.41 -25.93
N VAL A 148 42.39 6.32 -27.26
CA VAL A 148 43.35 7.11 -28.06
C VAL A 148 43.03 8.61 -28.02
N ASP A 149 41.76 9.00 -27.94
CA ASP A 149 41.31 10.39 -28.04
C ASP A 149 40.97 11.03 -26.69
N ARG A 150 40.82 10.22 -25.63
CA ARG A 150 40.56 10.64 -24.23
C ARG A 150 39.48 11.71 -24.13
N GLU A 151 38.24 11.30 -24.23
CA GLU A 151 37.10 12.21 -24.06
C GLU A 151 36.66 12.31 -22.59
N ARG A 152 36.33 13.53 -22.15
CA ARG A 152 35.66 13.78 -20.87
C ARG A 152 34.43 14.63 -21.10
N ILE A 153 33.30 14.14 -20.62
CA ILE A 153 32.01 14.82 -20.66
C ILE A 153 31.54 15.03 -19.23
N ASP A 154 31.45 16.29 -18.82
CA ASP A 154 30.80 16.68 -17.56
C ASP A 154 29.37 17.11 -17.89
N SER A 155 28.39 16.50 -17.23
CA SER A 155 26.96 16.80 -17.38
C SER A 155 26.36 17.17 -16.03
N TYR A 156 25.65 18.28 -15.99
CA TYR A 156 24.92 18.78 -14.84
C TYR A 156 23.43 18.78 -15.19
N ASN A 157 22.64 17.96 -14.50
CA ASN A 157 21.21 17.88 -14.70
C ASN A 157 20.49 18.27 -13.41
N SER A 158 19.59 19.25 -13.46
CA SER A 158 18.73 19.62 -12.34
C SER A 158 17.28 19.28 -12.67
N ARG A 159 16.67 18.36 -11.94
CA ARG A 159 15.25 17.99 -12.11
C ARG A 159 14.38 18.71 -11.09
N PHE A 160 13.23 19.18 -11.56
CA PHE A 160 12.21 19.87 -10.78
C PHE A 160 10.87 19.16 -10.96
N ASP A 161 10.29 18.66 -9.87
CA ASP A 161 8.95 18.07 -9.82
C ASP A 161 8.12 18.90 -8.84
N ALA A 162 7.07 19.54 -9.34
CA ALA A 162 6.20 20.40 -8.56
C ALA A 162 4.76 19.85 -8.56
N GLY A 163 4.16 19.84 -7.38
CA GLY A 163 2.74 19.53 -7.19
C GLY A 163 2.03 20.67 -6.47
N PHE A 164 0.86 21.04 -6.95
CA PHE A 164 0.00 22.05 -6.33
C PHE A 164 -1.41 21.52 -6.21
N THR A 165 -1.89 21.37 -4.98
CA THR A 165 -3.21 20.82 -4.67
C THR A 165 -4.14 21.88 -4.10
N LEU A 166 -5.33 21.96 -4.70
CA LEU A 166 -6.46 22.78 -4.28
C LEU A 166 -7.67 21.86 -4.03
N GLY A 167 -7.88 21.48 -2.76
CA GLY A 167 -8.90 20.51 -2.36
C GLY A 167 -8.63 19.13 -2.95
N LYS A 168 -9.33 18.79 -4.05
CA LYS A 168 -9.20 17.52 -4.78
C LYS A 168 -8.52 17.65 -6.15
N LEU A 169 -8.25 18.89 -6.58
CA LEU A 169 -7.57 19.17 -7.84
C LEU A 169 -6.08 19.24 -7.56
N ASN A 170 -5.28 18.55 -8.35
CA ASN A 170 -3.83 18.55 -8.21
C ASN A 170 -3.17 18.85 -9.57
N LEU A 171 -2.44 19.95 -9.65
CA LEU A 171 -1.65 20.34 -10.82
C LEU A 171 -0.21 19.88 -10.61
N GLU A 172 0.31 19.13 -11.56
CA GLU A 172 1.69 18.66 -11.60
C GLU A 172 2.46 19.32 -12.75
N TYR A 173 3.72 19.60 -12.47
CA TYR A 173 4.65 20.16 -13.43
C TYR A 173 6.03 19.52 -13.25
N GLU A 174 6.56 18.93 -14.33
CA GLU A 174 7.87 18.28 -14.34
C GLU A 174 8.77 18.94 -15.38
N SER A 175 10.02 19.18 -14.99
CA SER A 175 11.03 19.78 -15.86
C SER A 175 12.44 19.41 -15.46
N ALA A 176 13.37 19.55 -16.39
CA ALA A 176 14.80 19.37 -16.20
C ALA A 176 15.58 20.55 -16.77
N PHE A 177 16.71 20.87 -16.16
CA PHE A 177 17.72 21.77 -16.72
C PHE A 177 18.98 20.96 -16.99
N GLU A 178 19.29 20.77 -18.26
CA GLU A 178 20.39 19.94 -18.71
C GLU A 178 21.52 20.81 -19.26
N ASN A 179 22.74 20.59 -18.77
CA ASN A 179 23.93 21.25 -19.25
C ASN A 179 25.05 20.23 -19.39
N SER A 180 25.78 20.22 -20.50
CA SER A 180 26.89 19.30 -20.74
C SER A 180 28.03 19.99 -21.48
N THR A 181 29.26 19.54 -21.30
CA THR A 181 30.46 20.13 -21.92
C THR A 181 30.33 20.31 -23.45
N ASN A 182 29.63 19.40 -24.12
CA ASN A 182 29.50 19.35 -25.58
C ASN A 182 28.12 19.81 -26.10
N SER A 183 27.26 20.37 -25.26
CA SER A 183 25.92 20.83 -25.67
C SER A 183 25.49 22.09 -24.93
N ASP A 184 24.76 22.97 -25.61
CA ASP A 184 24.17 24.13 -24.96
C ASP A 184 23.23 23.72 -23.82
N ALA A 185 23.25 24.54 -22.77
CA ALA A 185 22.35 24.39 -21.64
C ALA A 185 20.90 24.60 -22.09
N ILE A 186 20.02 23.66 -21.76
CA ILE A 186 18.62 23.67 -22.17
C ILE A 186 17.71 23.44 -20.97
N TYR A 187 16.58 24.13 -21.00
CA TYR A 187 15.46 23.84 -20.12
C TYR A 187 14.48 22.94 -20.86
N VAL A 188 14.20 21.76 -20.28
CA VAL A 188 13.35 20.72 -20.84
C VAL A 188 12.10 20.62 -19.97
N ARG A 189 10.92 20.82 -20.58
CA ARG A 189 9.64 20.50 -19.94
C ARG A 189 9.37 19.01 -20.13
N GLU A 190 9.14 18.27 -19.06
CA GLU A 190 8.88 16.83 -19.09
C GLU A 190 7.38 16.49 -19.07
N GLY A 191 6.56 17.30 -18.39
CA GLY A 191 5.14 17.02 -18.28
C GLY A 191 4.36 18.10 -17.53
N THR A 192 3.07 18.20 -17.83
CA THR A 192 2.13 19.10 -17.15
C THR A 192 0.74 18.48 -17.20
N ARG A 193 0.16 18.24 -16.03
CA ARG A 193 -1.12 17.54 -15.93
C ARG A 193 -1.93 18.01 -14.74
N LEU A 194 -3.25 18.08 -14.93
CA LEU A 194 -4.22 18.33 -13.90
C LEU A 194 -4.94 17.03 -13.57
N ASN A 195 -4.82 16.58 -12.33
CA ASN A 195 -5.42 15.37 -11.81
C ASN A 195 -6.63 15.73 -10.93
N PHE A 196 -7.70 14.96 -11.06
CA PHE A 196 -8.88 15.03 -10.20
C PHE A 196 -9.34 13.63 -9.81
N ASP A 197 -9.29 13.34 -8.52
CA ASP A 197 -9.62 12.03 -7.99
C ASP A 197 -10.98 11.97 -7.31
N ILE A 198 -11.69 10.87 -7.56
CA ILE A 198 -12.96 10.49 -6.94
C ILE A 198 -12.71 9.17 -6.18
N PRO A 199 -12.15 9.23 -4.95
CA PRO A 199 -11.61 8.03 -4.29
C PRO A 199 -12.69 6.98 -4.00
N GLY A 200 -13.91 7.39 -3.63
CA GLY A 200 -15.01 6.47 -3.37
C GLY A 200 -15.42 5.62 -4.58
N GLN A 201 -15.04 6.05 -5.79
CA GLN A 201 -15.24 5.32 -7.04
C GLN A 201 -13.92 4.77 -7.63
N GLY A 202 -12.77 4.96 -6.97
CA GLY A 202 -11.48 4.54 -7.56
C GLY A 202 -11.19 5.20 -8.92
N THR A 203 -11.75 6.38 -9.20
CA THR A 203 -11.68 7.03 -10.51
C THR A 203 -10.76 8.25 -10.48
N ARG A 204 -9.86 8.36 -11.45
CA ARG A 204 -9.02 9.54 -11.74
C ARG A 204 -9.39 10.14 -13.09
N VAL A 205 -9.51 11.46 -13.14
CA VAL A 205 -9.57 12.23 -14.38
C VAL A 205 -8.26 12.99 -14.54
N VAL A 206 -7.63 12.88 -15.70
CA VAL A 206 -6.38 13.56 -16.05
C VAL A 206 -6.60 14.46 -17.26
N VAL A 207 -6.09 15.68 -17.19
CA VAL A 207 -6.04 16.62 -18.33
C VAL A 207 -4.62 17.10 -18.52
N GLY A 208 -4.03 16.88 -19.69
CA GLY A 208 -2.65 17.26 -20.00
C GLY A 208 -1.82 16.08 -20.48
N ASP A 209 -0.52 16.09 -20.18
CA ASP A 209 0.39 14.99 -20.54
C ASP A 209 0.13 13.76 -19.68
N MET A 210 -0.03 12.61 -20.31
CA MET A 210 -0.17 11.31 -19.65
C MET A 210 0.48 10.22 -20.48
N PHE A 211 1.01 9.21 -19.79
CA PHE A 211 1.52 8.00 -20.43
C PHE A 211 0.51 6.89 -20.24
N ASN A 212 0.15 6.21 -21.32
CA ASN A 212 -0.69 5.03 -21.29
C ASN A 212 0.18 3.80 -21.50
N THR A 213 0.17 2.85 -20.57
CA THR A 213 0.95 1.60 -20.67
C THR A 213 0.34 0.59 -21.65
N GLY A 214 -0.89 0.80 -22.11
CA GLY A 214 -1.64 -0.20 -22.85
C GLY A 214 -2.12 -1.34 -21.94
N LYS A 215 -3.02 -2.18 -22.46
CA LYS A 215 -3.44 -3.44 -21.85
C LYS A 215 -3.11 -4.64 -22.73
N LEU A 216 -2.37 -5.62 -22.18
CA LEU A 216 -1.99 -6.86 -22.84
C LEU A 216 -1.32 -6.63 -24.22
N LEU A 217 -2.08 -6.80 -25.31
CA LEU A 217 -1.61 -6.72 -26.70
C LEU A 217 -1.77 -5.31 -27.30
N GLN A 218 -2.14 -4.31 -26.49
CA GLN A 218 -2.14 -2.90 -26.86
C GLN A 218 -0.75 -2.30 -26.69
N ASP A 219 -0.50 -1.20 -27.39
CA ASP A 219 0.77 -0.49 -27.30
C ASP A 219 0.72 0.55 -26.18
N ALA A 220 1.87 0.81 -25.58
CA ALA A 220 2.06 1.96 -24.72
C ALA A 220 2.28 3.24 -25.55
N THR A 221 1.70 4.38 -25.16
CA THR A 221 1.84 5.63 -25.93
C THR A 221 1.72 6.86 -25.04
N ASP A 222 2.51 7.90 -25.33
CA ASP A 222 2.42 9.22 -24.70
C ASP A 222 1.29 10.03 -25.35
N VAL A 223 0.41 10.58 -24.52
CA VAL A 223 -0.78 11.31 -24.97
C VAL A 223 -0.88 12.65 -24.25
N PHE A 224 -1.14 13.71 -25.01
CA PHE A 224 -1.65 14.97 -24.47
C PHE A 224 -3.15 15.05 -24.72
N GLY A 225 -3.96 15.06 -23.66
CA GLY A 225 -5.40 15.04 -23.82
C GLY A 225 -6.19 14.86 -22.52
N LEU A 226 -7.29 14.12 -22.63
CA LEU A 226 -8.19 13.79 -21.52
C LEU A 226 -8.17 12.29 -21.28
N GLY A 227 -7.94 11.89 -20.03
CA GLY A 227 -8.00 10.51 -19.57
C GLY A 227 -8.99 10.36 -18.41
N ILE A 228 -9.78 9.30 -18.42
CA ILE A 228 -10.61 8.88 -17.28
C ILE A 228 -10.31 7.41 -17.03
N THR A 229 -9.79 7.12 -15.83
CA THR A 229 -9.37 5.78 -15.45
C THR A 229 -10.02 5.41 -14.12
N ARG A 230 -10.66 4.25 -14.09
CA ARG A 230 -11.06 3.56 -12.87
C ARG A 230 -10.23 2.30 -12.75
N ASP A 231 -9.25 2.36 -11.85
CA ASP A 231 -8.27 1.30 -11.65
C ASP A 231 -7.97 1.19 -10.15
N PHE A 232 -8.22 0.01 -9.59
CA PHE A 232 -8.04 -0.22 -8.16
C PHE A 232 -6.58 -0.53 -7.77
N THR A 233 -5.67 -0.70 -8.74
CA THR A 233 -4.22 -0.64 -8.47
C THR A 233 -3.77 0.81 -8.21
N LEU A 234 -4.34 1.76 -8.95
CA LEU A 234 -4.01 3.19 -8.86
C LEU A 234 -4.63 3.85 -7.62
N ILE A 235 -5.90 3.53 -7.34
CA ILE A 235 -6.65 4.04 -6.19
C ILE A 235 -7.12 2.84 -5.36
N PRO A 236 -6.28 2.31 -4.45
CA PRO A 236 -6.53 1.06 -3.71
C PRO A 236 -7.52 1.23 -2.55
N THR A 237 -8.64 1.90 -2.80
CA THR A 237 -9.69 2.14 -1.79
C THR A 237 -10.49 0.87 -1.49
N ARG A 238 -10.47 -0.10 -2.41
CA ARG A 238 -11.17 -1.39 -2.30
C ARG A 238 -10.26 -2.53 -2.73
N ASN A 239 -10.28 -3.63 -1.99
CA ASN A 239 -9.68 -4.86 -2.47
C ASN A 239 -10.72 -5.59 -3.36
N VAL A 240 -10.55 -5.50 -4.67
CA VAL A 240 -11.43 -6.14 -5.65
C VAL A 240 -10.84 -7.43 -6.23
N ARG A 241 -9.62 -7.80 -5.81
CA ARG A 241 -8.83 -8.91 -6.35
C ARG A 241 -8.82 -10.08 -5.35
N PRO A 242 -9.23 -11.30 -5.76
CA PRO A 242 -9.29 -12.45 -4.86
C PRO A 242 -7.93 -12.98 -4.42
N LYS A 243 -6.95 -13.17 -5.34
CA LYS A 243 -5.72 -13.95 -5.04
C LYS A 243 -4.48 -13.72 -5.95
N ALA A 244 -4.47 -12.74 -6.85
CA ALA A 244 -3.29 -12.48 -7.70
C ALA A 244 -2.88 -11.01 -7.58
N ASN A 245 -1.59 -10.79 -7.30
CA ASN A 245 -1.02 -9.45 -7.14
C ASN A 245 0.15 -9.31 -8.12
N GLN A 246 -0.07 -8.60 -9.24
CA GLN A 246 1.05 -8.07 -10.05
C GLN A 246 1.60 -6.75 -9.54
N SER A 247 0.88 -6.15 -8.58
CA SER A 247 1.24 -4.92 -7.91
C SER A 247 1.26 -5.09 -6.40
N PHE A 248 2.14 -4.36 -5.73
CA PHE A 248 2.19 -4.30 -4.27
C PHE A 248 2.38 -2.87 -3.81
N THR A 249 1.95 -2.57 -2.58
CA THR A 249 2.05 -1.23 -2.01
C THR A 249 2.97 -1.24 -0.80
N LEU A 250 4.07 -0.52 -0.89
CA LEU A 250 4.97 -0.25 0.22
C LEU A 250 4.49 0.97 0.98
N GLN A 251 4.06 0.80 2.22
CA GLN A 251 3.65 1.92 3.06
C GLN A 251 4.83 2.78 3.54
N ARG A 252 6.05 2.23 3.53
CA ARG A 252 7.29 2.90 3.92
C ARG A 252 8.41 2.50 2.99
N THR A 253 9.45 3.34 2.92
CA THR A 253 10.71 2.94 2.31
C THR A 253 11.23 1.67 2.99
N SER A 254 11.46 0.62 2.20
CA SER A 254 11.71 -0.75 2.66
C SER A 254 12.85 -1.40 1.86
N SER A 255 13.48 -2.41 2.46
CA SER A 255 14.43 -3.29 1.77
C SER A 255 13.66 -4.37 1.03
N VAL A 256 13.93 -4.58 -0.25
CA VAL A 256 13.21 -5.58 -1.07
C VAL A 256 14.21 -6.55 -1.66
N ASP A 257 14.21 -7.77 -1.16
CA ASP A 257 14.98 -8.88 -1.71
C ASP A 257 14.19 -9.50 -2.87
N VAL A 258 14.75 -9.42 -4.07
CA VAL A 258 14.22 -10.06 -5.27
C VAL A 258 14.72 -11.49 -5.31
N VAL A 259 13.81 -12.43 -5.19
CA VAL A 259 14.05 -13.88 -5.22
C VAL A 259 13.66 -14.38 -6.59
N VAL A 260 14.59 -15.02 -7.29
CA VAL A 260 14.35 -15.65 -8.59
C VAL A 260 14.75 -17.11 -8.50
N ASP A 261 13.85 -18.00 -8.92
CA ASP A 261 14.02 -19.44 -8.84
C ASP A 261 14.39 -19.90 -7.40
N GLY A 262 13.85 -19.24 -6.38
CA GLY A 262 14.06 -19.56 -4.96
C GLY A 262 15.34 -19.02 -4.31
N VAL A 263 16.11 -18.16 -4.99
CA VAL A 263 17.33 -17.54 -4.45
C VAL A 263 17.27 -16.02 -4.55
N VAL A 264 17.73 -15.32 -3.51
CA VAL A 264 17.85 -13.86 -3.55
C VAL A 264 18.94 -13.48 -4.55
N VAL A 265 18.54 -12.91 -5.68
CA VAL A 265 19.43 -12.49 -6.77
C VAL A 265 19.82 -11.03 -6.67
N GLN A 266 19.01 -10.20 -6.02
CA GLN A 266 19.22 -8.77 -5.88
C GLN A 266 18.53 -8.24 -4.63
N ARG A 267 19.11 -7.21 -4.01
CA ARG A 267 18.51 -6.48 -2.89
C ARG A 267 18.34 -5.02 -3.28
N LEU A 268 17.11 -4.54 -3.27
CA LEU A 268 16.70 -3.19 -3.64
C LEU A 268 16.33 -2.37 -2.41
N THR A 269 16.44 -1.04 -2.53
CA THR A 269 15.83 -0.10 -1.60
C THR A 269 14.68 0.58 -2.33
N LEU A 270 13.44 0.23 -2.00
CA LEU A 270 12.26 0.83 -2.62
C LEU A 270 11.61 1.79 -1.64
N GLY A 271 11.30 3.01 -2.06
CA GLY A 271 10.58 3.98 -1.22
C GLY A 271 9.11 3.63 -1.01
N ALA A 272 8.35 4.41 -0.24
CA ALA A 272 6.92 4.19 -0.09
C ALA A 272 6.15 4.50 -1.40
N GLY A 273 5.19 3.65 -1.78
CA GLY A 273 4.38 3.78 -2.99
C GLY A 273 3.84 2.43 -3.49
N SER A 274 3.03 2.46 -4.54
CA SER A 274 2.62 1.25 -5.27
C SER A 274 3.62 0.95 -6.38
N TYR A 275 3.96 -0.34 -6.53
CA TYR A 275 4.94 -0.84 -7.48
C TYR A 275 4.33 -1.98 -8.29
N ASN A 276 4.69 -2.07 -9.58
CA ASN A 276 4.39 -3.23 -10.42
C ASN A 276 5.66 -4.10 -10.57
N LEU A 277 5.48 -5.41 -10.71
CA LEU A 277 6.60 -6.32 -10.99
C LEU A 277 7.35 -5.96 -12.28
N ASN A 278 6.64 -5.48 -13.30
CA ASN A 278 7.22 -5.09 -14.59
C ASN A 278 8.28 -3.98 -14.45
N ASP A 279 8.23 -3.17 -13.39
CA ASP A 279 9.20 -2.12 -13.09
C ASP A 279 10.47 -2.66 -12.43
N ILE A 280 10.46 -3.93 -12.00
CA ILE A 280 11.63 -4.59 -11.43
C ILE A 280 12.38 -5.24 -12.58
N PRO A 281 13.64 -4.85 -12.84
CA PRO A 281 14.43 -5.37 -13.96
C PRO A 281 14.78 -6.84 -13.69
N LEU A 282 13.93 -7.74 -14.17
CA LEU A 282 14.11 -9.19 -14.07
C LEU A 282 14.70 -9.71 -15.37
N ALA A 283 15.57 -10.72 -15.29
CA ALA A 283 16.11 -11.37 -16.47
C ALA A 283 14.98 -12.05 -17.27
N GLN A 284 14.93 -11.83 -18.59
CA GLN A 284 13.87 -12.34 -19.47
C GLN A 284 13.71 -13.87 -19.38
N GLY A 285 12.47 -14.34 -19.20
CA GLY A 285 12.08 -15.75 -19.19
C GLY A 285 10.97 -16.05 -18.17
N ASN A 286 10.33 -17.22 -18.26
CA ASN A 286 9.43 -17.74 -17.23
C ASN A 286 10.28 -18.19 -16.03
N ASN A 287 10.61 -17.23 -15.16
CA ASN A 287 11.23 -17.50 -13.87
C ASN A 287 10.17 -17.28 -12.79
N ASP A 288 10.24 -18.05 -11.72
CA ASP A 288 9.43 -17.77 -10.53
C ASP A 288 10.05 -16.60 -9.77
N VAL A 289 9.24 -15.58 -9.52
CA VAL A 289 9.68 -14.33 -8.91
C VAL A 289 8.90 -14.07 -7.65
N GLU A 290 9.65 -13.88 -6.58
CA GLU A 290 9.15 -13.57 -5.26
C GLU A 290 9.85 -12.33 -4.74
N LEU A 291 9.12 -11.50 -4.00
CA LEU A 291 9.68 -10.37 -3.27
C LEU A 291 9.58 -10.62 -1.77
N LEU A 292 10.72 -10.52 -1.08
CA LEU A 292 10.78 -10.48 0.37
C LEU A 292 11.03 -9.03 0.82
N ILE A 293 9.97 -8.40 1.28
CA ILE A 293 9.96 -6.99 1.69
C ILE A 293 10.24 -6.94 3.19
N THR A 294 11.26 -6.19 3.60
CA THR A 294 11.56 -5.93 5.01
C THR A 294 11.37 -4.44 5.29
N ASP A 295 10.43 -4.12 6.17
CA ASP A 295 10.13 -2.74 6.55
C ASP A 295 11.17 -2.17 7.55
N PRO A 296 11.12 -0.86 7.87
CA PRO A 296 12.04 -0.28 8.86
C PRO A 296 11.81 -0.76 10.30
N SER A 297 10.68 -1.43 10.61
CA SER A 297 10.42 -2.06 11.91
C SER A 297 11.05 -3.47 12.03
N GLY A 298 11.48 -4.03 10.89
CA GLY A 298 12.01 -5.38 10.75
C GLY A 298 10.95 -6.44 10.44
N ALA A 299 9.68 -6.05 10.23
CA ALA A 299 8.63 -6.94 9.76
C ALA A 299 8.89 -7.34 8.31
N GLN A 300 8.65 -8.62 7.99
CA GLN A 300 8.85 -9.18 6.66
C GLN A 300 7.51 -9.57 6.02
N GLU A 301 7.31 -9.14 4.79
CA GLU A 301 6.19 -9.51 3.94
C GLU A 301 6.72 -10.24 2.71
N ARG A 302 6.05 -11.33 2.33
CA ARG A 302 6.36 -12.17 1.17
C ARG A 302 5.29 -11.97 0.13
N ILE A 303 5.69 -11.60 -1.08
CA ILE A 303 4.78 -11.39 -2.21
C ILE A 303 5.22 -12.29 -3.35
N GLU A 304 4.35 -13.22 -3.72
CA GLU A 304 4.53 -14.15 -4.82
C GLU A 304 3.74 -13.63 -6.03
N PHE A 305 4.36 -13.66 -7.21
CA PHE A 305 3.78 -13.10 -8.43
C PHE A 305 3.43 -14.21 -9.42
N SER A 306 2.24 -14.12 -10.00
CA SER A 306 1.88 -14.95 -11.15
C SER A 306 2.47 -14.35 -12.43
N VAL A 307 3.30 -15.13 -13.11
CA VAL A 307 4.08 -14.67 -14.27
C VAL A 307 3.37 -14.94 -15.60
N ALA A 308 2.38 -15.85 -15.67
CA ALA A 308 1.71 -16.17 -16.93
C ALA A 308 0.42 -15.39 -17.22
N THR A 309 -0.46 -15.14 -16.25
CA THR A 309 -1.65 -14.31 -16.46
C THR A 309 -1.29 -12.83 -16.41
N GLY A 310 -1.90 -12.00 -17.27
CA GLY A 310 -1.60 -10.57 -17.37
C GLY A 310 -2.65 -9.67 -16.74
N ASN A 311 -3.70 -10.26 -16.14
CA ASN A 311 -4.78 -9.57 -15.45
C ASN A 311 -5.19 -10.35 -14.19
N ASP A 312 -5.89 -9.66 -13.29
CA ASP A 312 -6.46 -10.27 -12.09
C ASP A 312 -7.97 -10.47 -12.25
N LEU A 313 -8.50 -11.48 -11.56
CA LEU A 313 -9.94 -11.66 -11.43
C LEU A 313 -10.54 -10.52 -10.62
N LEU A 314 -11.67 -10.00 -11.09
CA LEU A 314 -12.49 -9.02 -10.40
C LEU A 314 -13.64 -9.72 -9.68
N ASN A 315 -13.97 -9.24 -8.48
CA ASN A 315 -15.17 -9.67 -7.77
C ASN A 315 -16.45 -9.48 -8.62
N SER A 316 -17.46 -10.31 -8.35
CA SER A 316 -18.76 -10.23 -9.04
C SER A 316 -19.37 -8.83 -8.94
N GLY A 317 -19.63 -8.19 -10.08
CA GLY A 317 -20.20 -6.85 -10.19
C GLY A 317 -19.17 -5.71 -10.14
N GLU A 318 -17.90 -5.99 -9.85
CA GLU A 318 -16.83 -4.99 -9.94
C GLU A 318 -16.33 -4.84 -11.38
N PHE A 319 -15.88 -3.64 -11.72
CA PHE A 319 -15.39 -3.31 -13.05
C PHE A 319 -14.28 -2.27 -13.00
N GLU A 320 -13.36 -2.37 -13.95
CA GLU A 320 -12.25 -1.44 -14.18
C GLU A 320 -12.33 -0.93 -15.62
N TYR A 321 -11.97 0.33 -15.84
CA TYR A 321 -11.96 0.90 -17.19
C TYR A 321 -10.91 1.99 -17.33
N SER A 322 -10.46 2.19 -18.55
CA SER A 322 -9.65 3.36 -18.92
C SER A 322 -10.16 3.87 -20.25
N VAL A 323 -10.30 5.18 -20.38
CA VAL A 323 -10.64 5.84 -21.63
C VAL A 323 -9.77 7.08 -21.75
N MET A 324 -8.98 7.14 -22.83
CA MET A 324 -8.06 8.23 -23.10
C MET A 324 -8.23 8.69 -24.55
N TYR A 325 -8.21 10.01 -24.74
CA TYR A 325 -8.31 10.62 -26.05
C TYR A 325 -7.47 11.88 -26.11
N GLY A 326 -6.67 12.03 -27.17
CA GLY A 326 -5.80 13.17 -27.32
C GLY A 326 -4.92 13.11 -28.55
N VAL A 327 -3.77 13.76 -28.43
CA VAL A 327 -2.74 13.87 -29.47
C VAL A 327 -1.52 13.07 -29.00
N PRO A 328 -0.95 12.19 -29.85
CA PRO A 328 0.29 11.51 -29.49
C PRO A 328 1.45 12.52 -29.43
N SER A 329 2.38 12.30 -28.52
CA SER A 329 3.60 13.09 -28.42
C SER A 329 4.84 12.25 -28.64
N GLN A 330 5.90 12.89 -29.11
CA GLN A 330 7.21 12.29 -29.26
C GLN A 330 8.29 13.23 -28.74
N ARG A 331 9.46 12.68 -28.44
CA ARG A 331 10.63 13.50 -28.09
C ARG A 331 11.46 13.79 -29.34
N LYS A 332 11.61 15.07 -29.67
CA LYS A 332 12.49 15.55 -30.74
C LYS A 332 13.36 16.67 -30.21
N GLU A 333 14.66 16.59 -30.48
CA GLU A 333 15.65 17.56 -29.99
C GLU A 333 15.59 17.79 -28.46
N ARG A 334 15.28 16.73 -27.69
CA ARG A 334 15.10 16.76 -26.22
C ARG A 334 13.88 17.58 -25.74
N GLN A 335 12.95 17.91 -26.63
CA GLN A 335 11.69 18.57 -26.28
C GLN A 335 10.49 17.74 -26.72
N ILE A 336 9.33 18.02 -26.11
CA ILE A 336 8.07 17.37 -26.43
C ILE A 336 7.51 18.01 -27.70
N GLU A 337 7.33 17.21 -28.74
CA GLU A 337 6.65 17.58 -29.98
C GLU A 337 5.27 16.89 -30.00
N TYR A 338 4.21 17.69 -30.07
CA TYR A 338 2.85 17.17 -30.21
C TYR A 338 2.49 17.00 -31.68
N LEU A 339 2.12 15.79 -32.08
CA LEU A 339 1.72 15.47 -33.45
C LEU A 339 0.25 15.88 -33.67
N THR A 340 -0.03 17.19 -33.65
CA THR A 340 -1.40 17.75 -33.61
C THR A 340 -2.29 17.43 -34.81
N ASP A 341 -1.69 16.95 -35.90
CA ASP A 341 -2.36 16.42 -37.08
C ASP A 341 -2.92 15.01 -36.87
N GLN A 342 -2.42 14.30 -35.85
CA GLN A 342 -2.80 12.95 -35.50
C GLN A 342 -3.67 12.90 -34.25
N LYS A 343 -4.53 11.88 -34.17
CA LYS A 343 -5.39 11.63 -33.01
C LYS A 343 -5.21 10.22 -32.51
N VAL A 344 -5.10 10.09 -31.20
CA VAL A 344 -5.03 8.79 -30.53
C VAL A 344 -6.21 8.61 -29.59
N PHE A 345 -6.79 7.42 -29.64
CA PHE A 345 -7.77 6.94 -28.68
C PHE A 345 -7.25 5.63 -28.09
N HIS A 346 -7.44 5.45 -26.79
CA HIS A 346 -7.17 4.21 -26.11
C HIS A 346 -8.29 3.94 -25.09
N GLY A 347 -8.75 2.69 -25.01
CA GLY A 347 -9.65 2.31 -23.95
C GLY A 347 -9.74 0.82 -23.68
N TYR A 348 -10.12 0.50 -22.45
CA TYR A 348 -10.49 -0.85 -22.04
C TYR A 348 -11.61 -0.82 -21.01
N LEU A 349 -12.32 -1.94 -20.87
CA LEU A 349 -13.33 -2.18 -19.85
C LEU A 349 -13.29 -3.66 -19.45
N ASP A 350 -13.11 -3.93 -18.17
CA ASP A 350 -13.17 -5.27 -17.57
C ASP A 350 -14.32 -5.34 -16.57
N ILE A 351 -15.01 -6.47 -16.56
CA ILE A 351 -16.14 -6.72 -15.67
C ILE A 351 -15.98 -8.11 -15.03
N GLY A 352 -15.99 -8.16 -13.70
CA GLY A 352 -16.16 -9.40 -12.94
C GLY A 352 -17.61 -9.87 -13.02
N PHE A 353 -17.91 -10.84 -13.87
CA PHE A 353 -19.27 -11.38 -14.00
C PHE A 353 -19.62 -12.30 -12.83
N THR A 354 -18.63 -13.06 -12.35
CA THR A 354 -18.71 -13.94 -11.19
C THR A 354 -17.35 -13.95 -10.48
N PRO A 355 -17.23 -14.45 -9.24
CA PRO A 355 -15.93 -14.52 -8.55
C PRO A 355 -14.85 -15.35 -9.27
N TRP A 356 -15.25 -16.17 -10.25
CA TRP A 356 -14.36 -17.02 -11.03
C TRP A 356 -14.30 -16.63 -12.51
N MET A 357 -14.99 -15.56 -12.94
CA MET A 357 -14.96 -15.12 -14.33
C MET A 357 -14.95 -13.60 -14.46
N THR A 358 -13.90 -13.10 -15.10
CA THR A 358 -13.78 -11.72 -15.55
C THR A 358 -13.68 -11.71 -17.06
N ALA A 359 -14.40 -10.81 -17.72
CA ALA A 359 -14.22 -10.60 -19.14
C ALA A 359 -14.11 -9.11 -19.44
N GLY A 360 -13.32 -8.80 -20.45
CA GLY A 360 -13.00 -7.44 -20.84
C GLY A 360 -12.88 -7.25 -22.33
N ILE A 361 -12.94 -5.97 -22.72
CA ILE A 361 -12.75 -5.51 -24.09
C ILE A 361 -11.72 -4.40 -24.09
N ASN A 362 -10.94 -4.29 -25.16
CA ASN A 362 -9.98 -3.22 -25.34
C ASN A 362 -9.95 -2.74 -26.80
N ALA A 363 -9.61 -1.47 -27.00
CA ALA A 363 -9.46 -0.87 -28.31
C ALA A 363 -8.46 0.31 -28.27
N GLN A 364 -7.67 0.44 -29.32
CA GLN A 364 -6.80 1.60 -29.55
C GLN A 364 -6.84 2.02 -31.00
N THR A 365 -6.73 3.32 -31.27
CA THR A 365 -6.68 3.86 -32.62
C THR A 365 -5.69 5.01 -32.71
N ARG A 366 -4.96 5.10 -33.82
CA ARG A 366 -4.16 6.27 -34.19
C ARG A 366 -4.47 6.59 -35.64
N ASP A 367 -5.22 7.66 -35.85
CA ASP A 367 -5.81 8.04 -37.14
C ASP A 367 -6.57 6.88 -37.83
N ASP A 368 -5.99 6.30 -38.87
CA ASP A 368 -6.56 5.19 -39.66
C ASP A 368 -6.05 3.80 -39.27
N LEU A 369 -5.12 3.71 -38.30
CA LEU A 369 -4.75 2.46 -37.65
C LEU A 369 -5.71 2.19 -36.48
N TYR A 370 -6.31 1.01 -36.47
CA TYR A 370 -7.16 0.56 -35.35
C TYR A 370 -6.82 -0.85 -34.91
N GLN A 371 -6.87 -1.08 -33.60
CA GLN A 371 -6.74 -2.38 -32.96
C GLN A 371 -7.84 -2.54 -31.91
N TYR A 372 -8.41 -3.73 -31.83
CA TYR A 372 -9.41 -4.08 -30.83
C TYR A 372 -9.29 -5.54 -30.43
N GLY A 373 -9.63 -5.84 -29.20
CA GLY A 373 -9.52 -7.17 -28.65
C GLY A 373 -10.47 -7.41 -27.49
N GLY A 374 -10.42 -8.62 -26.98
CA GLY A 374 -11.12 -9.03 -25.76
C GLY A 374 -10.22 -9.86 -24.88
N THR A 375 -10.65 -10.06 -23.65
CA THR A 375 -9.95 -10.86 -22.64
C THR A 375 -11.00 -11.61 -21.84
N VAL A 376 -10.75 -12.89 -21.55
CA VAL A 376 -11.57 -13.69 -20.62
C VAL A 376 -10.63 -14.38 -19.65
N LEU A 377 -10.86 -14.17 -18.36
CA LEU A 377 -10.16 -14.84 -17.25
C LEU A 377 -11.14 -15.78 -16.57
N LEU A 378 -10.70 -17.02 -16.37
CA LEU A 378 -11.47 -18.09 -15.74
C LEU A 378 -10.66 -18.71 -14.61
N ALA A 379 -11.15 -18.56 -13.38
CA ALA A 379 -10.66 -19.29 -12.22
C ALA A 379 -11.32 -20.67 -12.15
N SER A 380 -10.52 -21.68 -11.88
CA SER A 380 -10.98 -23.05 -11.63
C SER A 380 -10.22 -23.65 -10.45
N SER A 381 -10.63 -24.83 -10.00
CA SER A 381 -9.85 -25.58 -8.98
C SER A 381 -8.46 -26.00 -9.47
N LEU A 382 -8.20 -25.94 -10.77
CA LEU A 382 -6.91 -26.27 -11.36
C LEU A 382 -5.99 -25.06 -11.45
N GLY A 383 -6.51 -23.83 -11.36
CA GLY A 383 -5.77 -22.61 -11.66
C GLY A 383 -6.60 -21.56 -12.40
N VAL A 384 -5.97 -20.45 -12.77
CA VAL A 384 -6.54 -19.33 -13.53
C VAL A 384 -6.10 -19.44 -14.99
N THR A 385 -7.04 -19.36 -15.93
CA THR A 385 -6.78 -19.34 -17.37
C THR A 385 -7.16 -17.98 -17.95
N GLU A 386 -6.28 -17.36 -18.74
CA GLU A 386 -6.56 -16.15 -19.52
C GLU A 386 -6.56 -16.46 -21.02
N PHE A 387 -7.58 -15.98 -21.73
CA PHE A 387 -7.63 -15.99 -23.19
C PHE A 387 -7.89 -14.59 -23.74
N SER A 388 -7.01 -14.12 -24.64
CA SER A 388 -7.03 -12.75 -25.15
C SER A 388 -6.84 -12.70 -26.68
N PRO A 389 -7.94 -12.67 -27.47
CA PRO A 389 -7.89 -12.40 -28.90
C PRO A 389 -7.79 -10.91 -29.21
N SER A 390 -6.99 -10.54 -30.21
CA SER A 390 -6.85 -9.16 -30.69
C SER A 390 -6.74 -9.12 -32.21
N PHE A 391 -7.26 -8.06 -32.82
CA PHE A 391 -7.29 -7.82 -34.26
C PHE A 391 -6.87 -6.38 -34.54
N SER A 392 -6.11 -6.18 -35.61
CA SER A 392 -5.65 -4.86 -36.03
C SER A 392 -5.84 -4.64 -37.53
N HIS A 393 -5.89 -3.39 -37.92
CA HIS A 393 -5.79 -2.97 -39.30
C HIS A 393 -4.84 -1.78 -39.41
N HIS A 394 -3.84 -1.92 -40.25
CA HIS A 394 -2.87 -0.92 -40.59
C HIS A 394 -3.16 -0.37 -42.00
N PRO A 395 -3.12 0.95 -42.23
CA PRO A 395 -3.46 1.55 -43.52
C PRO A 395 -2.63 1.01 -44.70
N THR A 396 -1.32 0.87 -44.50
CA THR A 396 -0.39 0.33 -45.51
C THR A 396 -0.30 -1.20 -45.51
N LEU A 397 -0.24 -1.82 -44.33
CA LEU A 397 0.14 -3.23 -44.17
C LEU A 397 -1.05 -4.19 -44.15
N GLY A 398 -2.28 -3.70 -43.99
CA GLY A 398 -3.49 -4.53 -43.99
C GLY A 398 -3.85 -5.05 -42.61
N SER A 399 -4.51 -6.22 -42.56
CA SER A 399 -5.14 -6.71 -41.33
C SER A 399 -4.26 -7.72 -40.61
N GLY A 400 -4.11 -7.55 -39.30
CA GLY A 400 -3.39 -8.45 -38.43
C GLY A 400 -4.27 -9.06 -37.34
N ARG A 401 -3.80 -10.13 -36.72
CA ARG A 401 -4.46 -10.82 -35.61
C ARG A 401 -3.45 -11.38 -34.64
N ALA A 402 -3.81 -11.39 -33.37
CA ALA A 402 -3.02 -11.95 -32.30
C ALA A 402 -3.92 -12.72 -31.32
N TYR A 403 -3.38 -13.78 -30.73
CA TYR A 403 -4.05 -14.59 -29.72
C TYR A 403 -3.08 -14.87 -28.59
N ARG A 404 -3.53 -14.71 -27.35
CA ARG A 404 -2.80 -15.11 -26.16
C ARG A 404 -3.64 -16.07 -25.33
N LEU A 405 -3.03 -17.16 -24.88
CA LEU A 405 -3.58 -18.12 -23.95
C LEU A 405 -2.58 -18.28 -22.81
N ALA A 406 -2.99 -18.01 -21.58
CA ALA A 406 -2.15 -18.20 -20.41
C ALA A 406 -2.88 -19.01 -19.34
N PHE A 407 -2.12 -19.71 -18.52
CA PHE A 407 -2.62 -20.50 -17.41
C PHE A 407 -1.63 -20.46 -16.25
N ASP A 408 -2.12 -20.24 -15.05
CA ASP A 408 -1.35 -20.33 -13.80
C ASP A 408 -2.09 -21.20 -12.80
N ALA A 409 -1.35 -22.09 -12.16
CA ALA A 409 -1.83 -22.95 -11.10
C ALA A 409 -0.88 -22.91 -9.92
N GLU A 410 -1.44 -22.54 -8.78
CA GLU A 410 -0.80 -22.62 -7.47
C GLU A 410 -1.66 -23.54 -6.61
N PHE A 411 -1.00 -24.45 -5.89
CA PHE A 411 -1.67 -25.45 -5.08
C PHE A 411 -1.47 -25.12 -3.59
N ASP A 412 -2.40 -25.56 -2.77
CA ASP A 412 -2.48 -25.23 -1.34
C ASP A 412 -1.16 -25.46 -0.58
N ASP A 413 -0.86 -24.57 0.36
CA ASP A 413 0.36 -24.55 1.18
C ASP A 413 0.53 -25.81 2.04
N ASP A 414 -0.59 -26.49 2.34
CA ASP A 414 -0.63 -27.77 3.07
C ASP A 414 0.05 -28.91 2.27
N ASN A 415 0.18 -28.77 0.95
CA ASN A 415 0.92 -29.71 0.13
C ASN A 415 2.43 -29.48 0.31
N HIS A 416 3.13 -30.46 0.87
CA HIS A 416 4.57 -30.37 1.14
C HIS A 416 5.42 -30.16 -0.13
N LEU A 417 4.90 -30.56 -1.30
CA LEU A 417 5.57 -30.35 -2.58
C LEU A 417 5.43 -28.92 -3.10
N ARG A 418 4.46 -28.14 -2.61
CA ARG A 418 4.10 -26.78 -3.05
C ARG A 418 4.27 -26.57 -4.57
N PRO A 419 3.56 -27.36 -5.40
CA PRO A 419 3.78 -27.30 -6.83
C PRO A 419 3.28 -25.96 -7.39
N GLN A 420 3.99 -25.46 -8.40
CA GLN A 420 3.57 -24.31 -9.20
C GLN A 420 3.64 -24.72 -10.67
N LEU A 421 2.69 -24.26 -11.47
CA LEU A 421 2.64 -24.54 -12.90
C LEU A 421 2.15 -23.30 -13.64
N SER A 422 2.88 -22.86 -14.67
CA SER A 422 2.47 -21.76 -15.54
C SER A 422 2.71 -22.09 -16.99
N PHE A 423 1.79 -21.65 -17.85
CA PHE A 423 1.83 -21.89 -19.29
C PHE A 423 1.38 -20.62 -20.04
N ILE A 424 2.09 -20.28 -21.11
CA ILE A 424 1.77 -19.16 -21.99
C ILE A 424 1.90 -19.65 -23.44
N TYR A 425 0.97 -19.26 -24.27
CA TYR A 425 1.04 -19.39 -25.72
C TYR A 425 0.57 -18.09 -26.36
N GLU A 426 1.40 -17.53 -27.24
CA GLU A 426 1.11 -16.33 -28.01
C GLU A 426 1.29 -16.59 -29.50
N TYR A 427 0.33 -16.11 -30.27
CA TYR A 427 0.39 -16.04 -31.72
C TYR A 427 0.22 -14.61 -32.15
N GLN A 428 1.07 -14.13 -33.05
CA GLN A 428 0.94 -12.82 -33.67
C GLN A 428 1.20 -12.96 -35.18
N SER A 429 0.29 -12.44 -36.00
CA SER A 429 0.55 -12.35 -37.44
C SER A 429 1.61 -11.29 -37.72
N GLU A 430 2.33 -11.44 -38.83
CA GLU A 430 3.37 -10.50 -39.30
C GLU A 430 2.90 -9.05 -39.39
N GLN A 431 1.61 -8.82 -39.67
CA GLN A 431 0.98 -7.51 -39.85
C GLN A 431 0.17 -7.04 -38.64
N TYR A 432 0.23 -7.77 -37.50
CA TYR A 432 -0.43 -7.31 -36.28
C TYR A 432 0.26 -6.03 -35.81
N ALA A 433 -0.52 -4.98 -35.58
CA ALA A 433 -0.02 -3.62 -35.40
C ALA A 433 -0.77 -2.93 -34.26
N GLY A 434 -0.03 -2.28 -33.37
CA GLY A 434 -0.58 -1.31 -32.44
C GLY A 434 -0.34 0.13 -32.89
N VAL A 435 -0.77 1.09 -32.07
CA VAL A 435 -0.71 2.53 -32.42
C VAL A 435 0.71 3.08 -32.61
N ASN A 436 1.74 2.44 -32.07
CA ASN A 436 3.12 2.87 -32.28
C ASN A 436 3.63 2.51 -33.67
N SER A 437 3.04 1.49 -34.31
CA SER A 437 3.42 1.05 -35.65
C SER A 437 2.78 1.88 -36.77
N HIS A 438 2.03 2.95 -36.48
CA HIS A 438 1.30 3.74 -37.49
C HIS A 438 2.18 4.23 -38.66
N ASP A 439 3.41 4.63 -38.37
CA ASP A 439 4.36 5.16 -39.36
C ASP A 439 5.16 4.04 -40.07
N VAL A 440 4.92 2.75 -39.74
CA VAL A 440 5.63 1.60 -40.32
C VAL A 440 5.02 1.22 -41.67
N THR A 441 5.86 1.10 -42.69
CA THR A 441 5.39 0.81 -44.07
C THR A 441 5.86 -0.54 -44.61
N GLU A 442 6.67 -1.29 -43.87
CA GLU A 442 7.22 -2.58 -44.26
C GLU A 442 6.79 -3.71 -43.31
N SER A 443 6.63 -4.92 -43.85
CA SER A 443 6.30 -6.16 -43.11
C SER A 443 7.53 -7.09 -43.11
N PRO A 444 7.78 -7.87 -42.04
CA PRO A 444 6.95 -8.06 -40.85
C PRO A 444 7.15 -7.00 -39.77
N ILE A 445 6.06 -6.61 -39.09
CA ILE A 445 6.09 -5.84 -37.83
C ILE A 445 6.56 -6.74 -36.68
N ASN A 446 5.98 -7.94 -36.58
CA ASN A 446 6.29 -8.89 -35.53
C ASN A 446 7.20 -10.00 -36.08
N PRO A 447 8.44 -10.15 -35.59
CA PRO A 447 9.35 -11.18 -36.06
C PRO A 447 8.97 -12.57 -35.54
N THR A 448 8.35 -12.65 -34.35
CA THR A 448 7.92 -13.90 -33.71
C THR A 448 6.45 -14.17 -33.99
N THR A 449 6.15 -15.28 -34.66
CA THR A 449 4.78 -15.67 -35.03
C THR A 449 4.13 -16.54 -33.97
N HIS A 450 4.89 -17.47 -33.40
CA HIS A 450 4.45 -18.33 -32.31
C HIS A 450 5.47 -18.29 -31.18
N TYR A 451 4.98 -18.08 -29.97
CA TYR A 451 5.74 -18.20 -28.74
C TYR A 451 4.96 -19.11 -27.79
N ALA A 452 5.63 -20.06 -27.17
CA ALA A 452 5.05 -20.88 -26.12
C ALA A 452 6.07 -21.03 -24.98
N SER A 453 5.58 -21.04 -23.75
CA SER A 453 6.41 -21.23 -22.57
C SER A 453 5.66 -22.01 -21.52
N LEU A 454 6.31 -22.98 -20.91
CA LEU A 454 5.81 -23.82 -19.84
C LEU A 454 6.83 -23.78 -18.70
N PHE A 455 6.37 -23.55 -17.48
CA PHE A 455 7.18 -23.58 -16.28
C PHE A 455 6.48 -24.42 -15.23
N GLY A 456 7.23 -25.27 -14.54
CA GLY A 456 6.74 -26.01 -13.39
C GLY A 456 7.80 -26.09 -12.30
N SER A 457 7.39 -25.97 -11.05
CA SER A 457 8.29 -26.13 -9.90
C SER A 457 7.65 -26.93 -8.77
N MET A 458 8.48 -27.53 -7.93
CA MET A 458 8.07 -28.22 -6.71
C MET A 458 9.24 -28.32 -5.71
N TYR A 459 8.93 -28.43 -4.43
CA TYR A 459 9.88 -28.77 -3.39
C TYR A 459 10.06 -30.30 -3.33
N LEU A 460 11.27 -30.78 -3.58
CA LEU A 460 11.61 -32.20 -3.44
C LEU A 460 11.70 -32.61 -1.96
N VAL A 461 12.19 -31.67 -1.15
CA VAL A 461 12.23 -31.66 0.33
C VAL A 461 12.11 -30.19 0.77
N ASP A 462 11.84 -29.93 2.06
CA ASP A 462 11.57 -28.58 2.59
C ASP A 462 12.61 -27.50 2.23
N ASN A 463 13.85 -27.89 1.93
CA ASN A 463 14.95 -26.98 1.63
C ASN A 463 15.53 -27.11 0.21
N ILE A 464 14.97 -27.97 -0.64
CA ILE A 464 15.41 -28.15 -2.04
C ILE A 464 14.22 -28.06 -2.97
N ARG A 465 14.24 -27.05 -3.82
CA ARG A 465 13.28 -26.81 -4.88
C ARG A 465 13.85 -27.25 -6.23
N SER A 466 13.00 -27.86 -7.04
CA SER A 466 13.28 -28.23 -8.43
C SER A 466 12.30 -27.52 -9.35
N ALA A 467 12.79 -26.99 -10.46
CA ALA A 467 11.95 -26.40 -11.49
C ALA A 467 12.39 -26.80 -12.89
N LEU A 468 11.49 -26.66 -13.85
CA LEU A 468 11.69 -26.93 -15.27
C LEU A 468 10.98 -25.87 -16.09
N SER A 469 11.73 -25.14 -16.91
CA SER A 469 11.19 -24.25 -17.94
C SER A 469 11.35 -24.88 -19.32
N ILE A 470 10.34 -24.79 -20.17
CA ILE A 470 10.39 -25.19 -21.58
C ILE A 470 9.86 -24.03 -22.41
N GLY A 471 10.65 -23.57 -23.39
CA GLY A 471 10.27 -22.49 -24.31
C GLY A 471 10.26 -22.97 -25.76
N TYR A 472 9.40 -22.37 -26.57
CA TYR A 472 9.34 -22.54 -28.01
C TYR A 472 9.10 -21.20 -28.68
N SER A 473 9.89 -20.87 -29.69
CA SER A 473 9.70 -19.68 -30.50
C SER A 473 9.85 -20.05 -31.97
N SER A 474 8.95 -19.54 -32.80
CA SER A 474 9.09 -19.61 -34.26
C SER A 474 8.55 -18.37 -34.92
N GLY A 475 9.15 -17.98 -36.03
CA GLY A 475 8.89 -16.69 -36.65
C GLY A 475 9.00 -16.66 -38.16
N VAL A 476 9.06 -15.44 -38.68
CA VAL A 476 9.28 -15.19 -40.12
C VAL A 476 10.69 -15.63 -40.52
N ASP A 477 11.65 -15.33 -39.65
CA ASP A 477 13.04 -15.73 -39.79
C ASP A 477 13.25 -17.11 -39.15
N ARG A 478 13.20 -18.15 -39.99
CA ARG A 478 13.31 -19.55 -39.54
C ARG A 478 14.66 -19.88 -38.91
N ASP A 479 15.69 -19.08 -39.17
CA ASP A 479 17.00 -19.26 -38.56
C ASP A 479 16.94 -19.00 -37.04
N LYS A 480 15.93 -18.25 -36.60
CA LYS A 480 15.64 -17.92 -35.19
C LYS A 480 14.59 -18.82 -34.54
N ASP A 481 14.14 -19.87 -35.22
CA ASP A 481 13.23 -20.87 -34.62
C ASP A 481 14.01 -21.70 -33.58
N TYR A 482 13.55 -21.73 -32.33
CA TYR A 482 14.23 -22.46 -31.25
C TYR A 482 13.28 -23.17 -30.28
N VAL A 483 13.81 -24.19 -29.61
CA VAL A 483 13.21 -24.81 -28.42
C VAL A 483 14.22 -24.73 -27.28
N THR A 484 13.81 -24.24 -26.11
CA THR A 484 14.64 -24.24 -24.90
C THR A 484 14.10 -25.22 -23.87
N VAL A 485 15.02 -25.91 -23.18
CA VAL A 485 14.71 -26.73 -22.00
C VAL A 485 15.68 -26.34 -20.90
N SER A 486 15.15 -25.88 -19.77
CA SER A 486 15.95 -25.30 -18.70
C SER A 486 15.59 -25.86 -17.31
N PRO A 487 16.13 -27.03 -16.92
CA PRO A 487 15.97 -27.54 -15.56
C PRO A 487 16.78 -26.72 -14.56
N SER A 488 16.23 -26.51 -13.36
CA SER A 488 16.92 -25.84 -12.26
C SER A 488 16.68 -26.52 -10.91
N LEU A 489 17.63 -26.29 -10.01
CA LEU A 489 17.59 -26.70 -8.61
C LEU A 489 18.03 -25.53 -7.74
N SER A 490 17.34 -25.33 -6.62
CA SER A 490 17.70 -24.31 -5.64
C SER A 490 17.41 -24.78 -4.22
N GLY A 491 18.02 -24.13 -3.24
CA GLY A 491 17.82 -24.48 -1.85
C GLY A 491 18.65 -23.67 -0.87
N SER A 492 18.51 -23.98 0.42
CA SER A 492 19.36 -23.42 1.46
C SER A 492 20.67 -24.20 1.61
N PHE A 493 21.75 -23.49 1.95
CA PHE A 493 22.99 -24.13 2.39
C PHE A 493 22.86 -24.56 3.85
N PHE A 494 22.76 -25.87 4.07
CA PHE A 494 22.67 -26.45 5.42
C PHE A 494 21.54 -25.79 6.23
N ALA A 495 21.75 -25.59 7.54
CA ALA A 495 20.85 -24.86 8.43
C ALA A 495 21.18 -23.35 8.50
N THR A 496 21.74 -22.77 7.42
CA THR A 496 22.06 -21.34 7.35
C THR A 496 21.04 -20.59 6.48
N PRO A 497 20.86 -19.27 6.63
CA PRO A 497 20.03 -18.48 5.73
C PRO A 497 20.65 -18.23 4.34
N ALA A 498 21.83 -18.80 4.05
CA ALA A 498 22.43 -18.73 2.73
C ALA A 498 21.69 -19.66 1.76
N THR A 499 21.55 -19.22 0.50
CA THR A 499 20.80 -19.93 -0.54
C THR A 499 21.64 -20.11 -1.80
N TRP A 500 21.31 -21.10 -2.61
CA TRP A 500 21.99 -21.40 -3.86
C TRP A 500 20.99 -21.84 -4.93
N SER A 501 21.34 -21.57 -6.19
CA SER A 501 20.61 -22.09 -7.35
C SER A 501 21.57 -22.48 -8.45
N THR A 502 21.16 -23.47 -9.23
CA THR A 502 21.78 -23.88 -10.48
C THR A 502 20.71 -24.05 -11.53
N LYS A 503 20.99 -23.60 -12.74
CA LYS A 503 20.11 -23.74 -13.91
C LYS A 503 20.95 -24.17 -15.08
N LEU A 504 20.53 -25.23 -15.74
CA LEU A 504 21.08 -25.63 -17.03
C LEU A 504 20.08 -25.21 -18.09
N ASN A 505 20.55 -24.80 -19.26
CA ASN A 505 19.72 -24.40 -20.37
C ASN A 505 20.28 -25.03 -21.65
N TYR A 506 19.43 -25.80 -22.32
CA TYR A 506 19.71 -26.34 -23.65
C TYR A 506 18.78 -25.66 -24.63
N ARG A 507 19.34 -25.02 -25.67
CA ARG A 507 18.59 -24.42 -26.75
C ARG A 507 18.87 -25.20 -28.03
N TYR A 508 17.85 -25.90 -28.52
CA TYR A 508 17.88 -26.45 -29.86
C TYR A 508 17.49 -25.35 -30.86
N ASN A 509 18.41 -25.01 -31.75
CA ASN A 509 18.14 -24.07 -32.84
C ASN A 509 17.83 -24.89 -34.10
N LYS A 510 16.84 -24.46 -34.89
CA LYS A 510 16.37 -25.26 -36.04
C LYS A 510 17.39 -25.31 -37.18
N ILE A 511 18.16 -24.24 -37.35
CA ILE A 511 19.09 -24.05 -38.46
C ILE A 511 20.50 -23.74 -37.93
N GLU A 512 20.61 -22.86 -36.93
CA GLU A 512 21.87 -22.62 -36.22
C GLU A 512 22.27 -23.83 -35.36
N ASP A 513 23.51 -23.82 -34.87
CA ASP A 513 24.00 -24.84 -33.95
C ASP A 513 23.26 -24.76 -32.60
N ASP A 514 23.14 -25.89 -31.91
CA ASP A 514 22.54 -25.94 -30.59
C ASP A 514 23.42 -25.27 -29.52
N ASP A 515 22.80 -24.57 -28.58
CA ASP A 515 23.49 -23.90 -27.48
C ASP A 515 23.27 -24.61 -26.13
N TRP A 516 24.31 -24.59 -25.30
CA TRP A 516 24.26 -25.01 -23.91
C TRP A 516 24.76 -23.90 -23.02
N SER A 517 23.99 -23.59 -21.97
CA SER A 517 24.41 -22.66 -20.93
C SER A 517 24.09 -23.19 -19.53
N ALA A 518 24.89 -22.77 -18.56
CA ALA A 518 24.74 -23.11 -17.16
C ALA A 518 24.92 -21.84 -16.33
N SER A 519 24.05 -21.65 -15.34
CA SER A 519 24.18 -20.57 -14.37
C SER A 519 24.16 -21.09 -12.95
N ILE A 520 25.02 -20.53 -12.10
CA ILE A 520 25.08 -20.82 -10.67
C ILE A 520 24.97 -19.49 -9.91
N THR A 521 24.10 -19.43 -8.91
CA THR A 521 23.99 -18.28 -8.00
C THR A 521 24.15 -18.75 -6.56
N LEU A 522 24.93 -18.01 -5.78
CA LEU A 522 25.15 -18.22 -4.35
C LEU A 522 24.84 -16.93 -3.61
N SER A 523 23.90 -16.94 -2.67
CA SER A 523 23.47 -15.77 -1.92
C SER A 523 23.71 -15.98 -0.43
N TRP A 524 24.56 -15.16 0.17
CA TRP A 524 25.01 -15.30 1.54
C TRP A 524 24.67 -14.04 2.37
N PRO A 525 23.71 -14.11 3.30
CA PRO A 525 23.44 -13.02 4.24
C PRO A 525 24.41 -13.06 5.43
N PHE A 526 25.12 -11.96 5.66
CA PHE A 526 25.95 -11.74 6.85
C PHE A 526 25.19 -10.85 7.83
N GLY A 527 24.36 -11.47 8.67
CA GLY A 527 23.43 -10.75 9.54
C GLY A 527 22.24 -10.17 8.77
N LYS A 528 21.64 -9.10 9.28
CA LYS A 528 20.47 -8.45 8.67
C LYS A 528 20.85 -7.40 7.62
N THR A 529 22.01 -6.75 7.80
CA THR A 529 22.41 -5.56 7.06
C THR A 529 23.23 -5.86 5.80
N THR A 530 24.03 -6.93 5.83
CA THR A 530 24.99 -7.24 4.76
C THR A 530 24.59 -8.49 4.00
N ARG A 531 24.71 -8.46 2.67
CA ARG A 531 24.55 -9.64 1.81
C ARG A 531 25.61 -9.65 0.71
N LEU A 532 26.07 -10.85 0.36
CA LEU A 532 26.98 -11.12 -0.73
C LEU A 532 26.32 -12.10 -1.70
N VAL A 533 26.27 -11.79 -2.98
CA VAL A 533 25.72 -12.66 -4.04
C VAL A 533 26.82 -12.91 -5.07
N GLY A 534 27.18 -14.17 -5.28
CA GLY A 534 28.07 -14.58 -6.37
C GLY A 534 27.27 -15.24 -7.48
N ARG A 535 27.54 -14.88 -8.73
CA ARG A 535 26.89 -15.50 -9.90
C ARG A 535 27.91 -15.87 -10.96
N TYR A 536 27.70 -16.99 -11.62
CA TYR A 536 28.36 -17.33 -12.88
C TYR A 536 27.30 -17.75 -13.91
N ASN A 537 27.41 -17.29 -15.15
CA ASN A 537 26.57 -17.69 -16.28
C ASN A 537 27.47 -17.97 -17.49
N SER A 538 27.46 -19.20 -17.99
CA SER A 538 28.34 -19.60 -19.09
C SER A 538 27.89 -19.10 -20.47
N ASP A 539 26.63 -18.68 -20.63
CA ASP A 539 26.09 -18.17 -21.89
C ASP A 539 26.87 -16.92 -22.35
N THR A 540 26.94 -15.95 -21.44
CA THR A 540 27.64 -14.68 -21.59
C THR A 540 29.08 -14.72 -21.06
N ASP A 541 29.53 -15.89 -20.60
CA ASP A 541 30.74 -16.10 -19.78
C ASP A 541 30.87 -15.05 -18.66
N GLN A 542 29.74 -14.76 -18.00
CA GLN A 542 29.63 -13.71 -17.01
C GLN A 542 29.87 -14.25 -15.61
N ALA A 543 30.84 -13.68 -14.90
CA ALA A 543 31.02 -13.86 -13.46
C ALA A 543 30.73 -12.53 -12.75
N SER A 544 29.85 -12.54 -11.75
CA SER A 544 29.59 -11.37 -10.90
C SER A 544 29.74 -11.68 -9.41
N LEU A 545 30.15 -10.67 -8.66
CA LEU A 545 30.14 -10.67 -7.21
C LEU A 545 29.56 -9.35 -6.72
N ASP A 546 28.40 -9.44 -6.09
CA ASP A 546 27.58 -8.32 -5.64
C ASP A 546 27.55 -8.26 -4.11
N TYR A 547 28.09 -7.18 -3.56
CA TYR A 547 28.03 -6.85 -2.14
C TYR A 547 26.99 -5.77 -1.91
N THR A 548 26.13 -5.94 -0.91
CA THR A 548 25.15 -4.93 -0.50
C THR A 548 25.15 -4.78 1.02
N TYR A 549 25.16 -3.52 1.47
CA TYR A 549 24.98 -3.14 2.87
C TYR A 549 23.79 -2.18 2.98
N GLN A 550 22.88 -2.46 3.90
CA GLN A 550 21.72 -1.61 4.18
C GLN A 550 21.51 -1.52 5.68
N ASN A 551 21.41 -0.30 6.20
CA ASN A 551 21.14 -0.05 7.61
C ASN A 551 20.16 1.11 7.77
N ASN A 552 19.20 0.96 8.68
CA ASN A 552 18.24 1.99 9.05
C ASN A 552 17.49 2.62 7.84
N ILE A 553 17.18 1.79 6.83
CA ILE A 553 16.51 2.22 5.60
C ILE A 553 15.13 2.82 5.94
N GLY A 554 14.79 3.93 5.28
CA GLY A 554 13.51 4.64 5.46
C GLY A 554 13.44 5.61 6.64
N ASN A 555 14.43 5.58 7.54
CA ASN A 555 14.57 6.53 8.63
C ASN A 555 15.65 7.59 8.33
N THR A 556 15.65 8.67 9.10
CA THR A 556 16.75 9.65 9.08
C THR A 556 18.05 8.99 9.53
N GLY A 557 19.11 9.19 8.77
CA GLY A 557 20.42 8.55 8.97
C GLY A 557 20.56 7.20 8.26
N GLY A 558 19.55 6.75 7.51
CA GLY A 558 19.61 5.51 6.73
C GLY A 558 20.73 5.52 5.69
N VAL A 559 21.45 4.40 5.59
CA VAL A 559 22.55 4.21 4.63
C VAL A 559 22.32 2.93 3.85
N SER A 560 22.42 3.00 2.53
CA SER A 560 22.61 1.84 1.68
C SER A 560 23.87 2.00 0.84
N SER A 561 24.63 0.93 0.66
CA SER A 561 25.76 0.91 -0.25
C SER A 561 25.83 -0.42 -0.98
N PHE A 562 26.40 -0.38 -2.17
CA PHE A 562 26.64 -1.55 -2.98
C PHE A 562 28.03 -1.49 -3.61
N ALA A 563 28.58 -2.67 -3.88
CA ALA A 563 29.76 -2.84 -4.70
C ALA A 563 29.57 -4.10 -5.54
N SER A 564 29.70 -3.99 -6.85
CA SER A 564 29.60 -5.10 -7.80
C SER A 564 30.87 -5.17 -8.62
N ILE A 565 31.35 -6.37 -8.86
CA ILE A 565 32.39 -6.66 -9.83
C ILE A 565 31.81 -7.66 -10.81
N THR A 566 31.79 -7.30 -12.09
CA THR A 566 31.29 -8.15 -13.17
C THR A 566 32.34 -8.31 -14.25
N ARG A 567 32.56 -9.53 -14.72
CA ARG A 567 33.36 -9.84 -15.92
C ARG A 567 32.46 -10.60 -16.88
N ASN A 568 32.53 -10.30 -18.17
CA ASN A 568 31.84 -11.07 -19.20
C ASN A 568 32.67 -11.10 -20.50
N ARG A 569 32.14 -11.68 -21.59
CA ARG A 569 32.87 -11.82 -22.86
C ARG A 569 33.17 -10.49 -23.57
N ASP A 570 32.27 -9.51 -23.44
CA ASP A 570 32.36 -8.22 -24.14
C ASP A 570 33.05 -7.13 -23.31
N VAL A 571 33.17 -7.36 -22.00
CA VAL A 571 33.74 -6.46 -21.01
C VAL A 571 34.65 -7.27 -20.12
N ASP A 572 35.94 -6.99 -20.25
CA ASP A 572 36.96 -7.65 -19.45
C ASP A 572 36.69 -7.50 -17.95
N THR A 573 36.29 -6.31 -17.47
CA THR A 573 35.79 -6.08 -16.10
C THR A 573 34.99 -4.79 -15.97
N SER A 574 33.84 -4.83 -15.29
CA SER A 574 33.11 -3.69 -14.74
C SER A 574 33.19 -3.71 -13.23
N VAL A 575 33.47 -2.56 -12.62
CA VAL A 575 33.39 -2.35 -11.17
C VAL A 575 32.44 -1.21 -10.91
N ASP A 576 31.39 -1.50 -10.15
CA ASP A 576 30.30 -0.58 -9.86
C ASP A 576 30.21 -0.41 -8.34
N MET A 577 30.27 0.82 -7.84
CA MET A 577 30.21 1.11 -6.41
C MET A 577 29.28 2.27 -6.16
N GLY A 578 28.50 2.23 -5.10
CA GLY A 578 27.62 3.36 -4.76
C GLY A 578 27.21 3.40 -3.31
N VAL A 579 26.80 4.60 -2.88
CA VAL A 579 26.26 4.89 -1.56
C VAL A 579 25.06 5.82 -1.68
N ASN A 580 24.03 5.54 -0.91
CA ASN A 580 22.85 6.37 -0.72
C ASN A 580 22.71 6.66 0.77
N TYR A 581 22.57 7.93 1.10
CA TYR A 581 22.35 8.43 2.45
C TYR A 581 21.03 9.20 2.53
N THR A 582 20.19 8.82 3.49
CA THR A 582 18.92 9.49 3.78
C THR A 582 19.08 10.43 4.97
N GLY A 583 19.20 11.73 4.71
CA GLY A 583 19.18 12.76 5.74
C GLY A 583 17.77 13.17 6.14
N ASN A 584 17.64 14.05 7.14
CA ASN A 584 16.32 14.53 7.59
C ASN A 584 15.62 15.39 6.52
N GLN A 585 16.41 16.15 5.75
CA GLN A 585 15.93 17.14 4.78
C GLN A 585 16.43 16.92 3.35
N PHE A 586 17.23 15.88 3.11
CA PHE A 586 17.77 15.59 1.78
C PHE A 586 18.10 14.10 1.65
N ILE A 587 18.25 13.66 0.41
CA ILE A 587 18.81 12.35 0.05
C ILE A 587 20.06 12.64 -0.79
N ALA A 588 21.16 11.96 -0.49
CA ALA A 588 22.40 12.08 -1.23
C ALA A 588 22.80 10.71 -1.80
N ASN A 589 23.04 10.66 -3.11
CA ASN A 589 23.53 9.49 -3.81
C ASN A 589 24.89 9.79 -4.42
N ALA A 590 25.81 8.84 -4.35
CA ALA A 590 27.05 8.89 -5.10
C ALA A 590 27.38 7.49 -5.61
N ASP A 591 27.66 7.38 -6.90
CA ASP A 591 28.07 6.13 -7.53
C ASP A 591 29.21 6.34 -8.53
N HIS A 592 29.97 5.28 -8.73
CA HIS A 592 31.10 5.26 -9.64
C HIS A 592 31.16 3.89 -10.33
N THR A 593 31.18 3.92 -11.66
CA THR A 593 31.41 2.77 -12.52
C THR A 593 32.73 2.92 -13.22
N THR A 594 33.59 1.90 -13.13
CA THR A 594 34.76 1.73 -13.99
C THR A 594 34.54 0.52 -14.87
N ARG A 595 34.52 0.74 -16.19
CA ARG A 595 34.42 -0.33 -17.18
C ARG A 595 35.73 -0.44 -17.93
N VAL A 596 36.32 -1.63 -17.94
CA VAL A 596 37.50 -1.97 -18.74
C VAL A 596 37.01 -2.82 -19.90
N ASP A 597 36.98 -2.22 -21.09
CA ASP A 597 36.48 -2.88 -22.29
C ASP A 597 37.52 -3.86 -22.84
N SER A 598 38.81 -3.49 -22.84
CA SER A 598 39.91 -4.39 -23.19
C SER A 598 41.19 -4.11 -22.40
N TYR A 599 41.73 -5.13 -21.73
CA TYR A 599 43.03 -5.07 -21.07
C TYR A 599 44.18 -4.89 -22.07
N SER A 600 44.07 -5.45 -23.28
CA SER A 600 45.11 -5.35 -24.30
C SER A 600 45.19 -3.97 -24.94
N GLU A 601 44.04 -3.34 -25.17
CA GLU A 601 43.96 -2.01 -25.78
C GLU A 601 44.00 -0.88 -24.73
N GLN A 602 43.98 -1.25 -23.44
CA GLN A 602 43.92 -0.33 -22.30
C GLN A 602 42.73 0.64 -22.37
N THR A 603 41.67 0.25 -23.06
CA THR A 603 40.44 1.01 -23.20
C THR A 603 39.62 0.85 -21.92
N ARG A 604 39.33 1.97 -21.28
CA ARG A 604 38.51 2.01 -20.08
C ARG A 604 37.66 3.26 -20.03
N SER A 605 36.49 3.15 -19.45
CA SER A 605 35.62 4.28 -19.15
C SER A 605 35.34 4.39 -17.66
N HIS A 606 35.21 5.62 -17.18
CA HIS A 606 34.85 5.95 -15.82
C HIS A 606 33.62 6.83 -15.85
N ASN A 607 32.55 6.42 -15.15
CA ASN A 607 31.37 7.24 -14.97
C ASN A 607 31.17 7.49 -13.48
N THR A 608 31.17 8.76 -13.06
CA THR A 608 30.94 9.16 -11.66
C THR A 608 29.71 10.02 -11.59
N ARG A 609 28.74 9.63 -10.76
CA ARG A 609 27.51 10.38 -10.55
C ARG A 609 27.36 10.77 -9.09
N VAL A 610 27.00 12.02 -8.85
CA VAL A 610 26.60 12.53 -7.54
C VAL A 610 25.25 13.20 -7.68
N GLU A 611 24.32 12.86 -6.80
CA GLU A 611 22.97 13.43 -6.78
C GLU A 611 22.63 13.91 -5.37
N LEU A 612 22.07 15.11 -5.26
CA LEU A 612 21.50 15.66 -4.04
C LEU A 612 20.05 16.06 -4.29
N SER A 613 19.14 15.48 -3.52
CA SER A 613 17.71 15.64 -3.71
C SER A 613 17.02 16.14 -2.43
N SER A 614 16.19 17.17 -2.54
CA SER A 614 15.45 17.80 -1.43
C SER A 614 14.09 18.31 -1.91
N ALA A 615 13.24 18.76 -0.99
CA ALA A 615 11.95 19.35 -1.28
C ALA A 615 11.68 20.59 -0.43
N ILE A 616 10.97 21.53 -1.03
CA ILE A 616 10.29 22.62 -0.33
C ILE A 616 8.80 22.31 -0.39
N ALA A 617 8.13 22.21 0.75
CA ALA A 617 6.71 21.85 0.81
C ALA A 617 5.93 22.83 1.70
N PHE A 618 4.68 23.09 1.35
CA PHE A 618 3.76 23.89 2.13
C PHE A 618 2.39 23.23 2.27
N ALA A 619 1.77 23.44 3.43
CA ALA A 619 0.40 23.00 3.71
C ALA A 619 -0.27 24.06 4.58
N GLY A 620 -1.37 24.64 4.09
CA GLY A 620 -2.01 25.79 4.71
C GLY A 620 -1.04 26.98 4.77
N THR A 621 -0.69 27.41 5.97
CA THR A 621 0.18 28.59 6.23
C THR A 621 1.64 28.23 6.53
N LYS A 622 1.99 26.94 6.57
CA LYS A 622 3.32 26.49 6.96
C LYS A 622 4.12 26.04 5.74
N LEU A 623 5.40 26.42 5.73
CA LEU A 623 6.41 26.06 4.74
C LEU A 623 7.53 25.30 5.47
N THR A 624 8.04 24.24 4.87
CA THR A 624 9.15 23.46 5.41
C THR A 624 10.05 22.93 4.30
N VAL A 625 11.26 22.52 4.67
CA VAL A 625 12.21 21.83 3.80
C VAL A 625 12.34 20.40 4.29
N GLY A 626 12.39 19.45 3.36
CA GLY A 626 12.47 18.04 3.69
C GLY A 626 13.01 17.21 2.54
N ARG A 627 12.92 15.89 2.67
CA ARG A 627 13.22 14.98 1.57
C ARG A 627 12.17 15.11 0.43
N PRO A 628 12.50 14.70 -0.81
CA PRO A 628 11.57 14.71 -1.94
C PRO A 628 10.20 14.10 -1.62
N VAL A 629 9.13 14.86 -1.85
CA VAL A 629 7.74 14.42 -1.69
C VAL A 629 7.40 13.43 -2.80
N ARG A 630 6.92 12.23 -2.46
CA ARG A 630 6.63 11.19 -3.46
C ARG A 630 5.16 11.18 -3.84
N ASP A 631 4.29 11.13 -2.84
CA ASP A 631 2.85 11.04 -3.00
C ASP A 631 2.18 12.11 -2.12
N ALA A 632 1.46 11.74 -1.06
CA ALA A 632 0.99 12.69 -0.06
C ALA A 632 2.09 13.00 0.98
N PHE A 633 1.91 14.09 1.73
CA PHE A 633 2.89 14.52 2.73
C PHE A 633 2.25 15.16 3.96
N ALA A 634 2.99 15.21 5.06
CA ALA A 634 2.58 15.94 6.26
C ALA A 634 3.70 16.86 6.76
N ILE A 635 3.34 18.10 7.06
CA ILE A 635 4.17 19.04 7.82
C ILE A 635 3.79 18.90 9.28
N VAL A 636 4.72 18.38 10.09
CA VAL A 636 4.55 18.23 11.53
C VAL A 636 5.23 19.40 12.23
N THR A 637 4.44 20.12 13.00
CA THR A 637 4.85 21.33 13.74
C THR A 637 4.70 21.10 15.23
N LYS A 638 5.48 21.83 16.03
CA LYS A 638 5.33 21.83 17.49
C LYS A 638 4.52 23.04 17.93
N HIS A 639 3.67 22.84 18.93
CA HIS A 639 3.10 23.96 19.66
C HIS A 639 4.20 24.72 20.41
N SER A 640 3.95 26.00 20.70
CA SER A 640 4.93 26.89 21.36
C SER A 640 5.35 26.40 22.76
N SER A 641 4.52 25.57 23.40
CA SER A 641 4.83 24.91 24.68
C SER A 641 5.96 23.86 24.58
N LEU A 642 6.25 23.35 23.37
CA LEU A 642 7.26 22.33 23.09
C LEU A 642 8.43 22.89 22.26
N ARG A 643 8.63 24.20 22.30
CA ARG A 643 9.58 24.92 21.42
C ARG A 643 11.01 24.38 21.50
N GLU A 644 11.45 24.00 22.69
CA GLU A 644 12.81 23.49 22.95
C GLU A 644 12.89 21.96 22.92
N ASN A 645 11.76 21.27 22.92
CA ASN A 645 11.72 19.81 22.94
C ASN A 645 12.01 19.24 21.55
N ARG A 646 12.74 18.12 21.51
CA ARG A 646 12.95 17.38 20.27
C ARG A 646 11.73 16.53 19.97
N LEU A 647 11.20 16.67 18.75
CA LEU A 647 10.07 15.86 18.27
C LEU A 647 10.60 14.84 17.27
N THR A 648 10.24 13.57 17.46
CA THR A 648 10.46 12.48 16.51
C THR A 648 9.12 11.99 15.99
N VAL A 649 9.07 11.64 14.70
CA VAL A 649 7.88 11.09 14.05
C VAL A 649 8.19 9.68 13.58
N GLU A 650 7.33 8.73 13.92
CA GLU A 650 7.52 7.29 13.79
C GLU A 650 8.93 6.86 14.25
N PRO A 651 9.23 6.96 15.56
CA PRO A 651 10.46 6.40 16.11
C PRO A 651 10.54 4.90 15.84
N SER A 652 11.75 4.39 15.62
CA SER A 652 12.01 2.96 15.50
C SER A 652 11.80 2.25 16.83
N ASN A 653 11.68 0.92 16.80
CA ASN A 653 11.43 0.10 17.98
C ASN A 653 12.54 0.21 19.05
N ASP A 654 13.77 0.56 18.65
CA ASP A 654 14.90 0.81 19.54
C ASP A 654 14.90 2.23 20.14
N GLY A 655 14.03 3.13 19.65
CA GLY A 655 13.97 4.53 20.05
C GLY A 655 15.14 5.40 19.59
N GLU A 656 16.11 4.84 18.87
CA GLU A 656 17.34 5.55 18.46
C GLU A 656 17.19 6.30 17.13
N HIS A 657 16.28 5.82 16.28
CA HIS A 657 16.04 6.37 14.95
C HIS A 657 14.59 6.82 14.81
N ALA A 658 14.33 7.68 13.82
CA ALA A 658 12.99 8.14 13.51
C ALA A 658 12.85 8.36 12.01
N ARG A 659 11.61 8.30 11.51
CA ARG A 659 11.33 8.61 10.11
C ARG A 659 11.75 10.04 9.78
N VAL A 660 11.43 11.00 10.65
CA VAL A 660 11.90 12.38 10.65
C VAL A 660 11.94 12.93 12.07
N HIS A 661 12.72 14.00 12.27
CA HIS A 661 12.74 14.74 13.53
C HIS A 661 12.64 16.26 13.30
N SER A 662 12.25 16.97 14.36
CA SER A 662 12.17 18.43 14.44
C SER A 662 12.89 18.90 15.70
N ASP A 663 13.97 19.65 15.48
CA ASP A 663 14.78 20.26 16.54
C ASP A 663 14.47 21.77 16.62
N GLY A 664 14.43 22.33 17.82
CA GLY A 664 14.11 23.76 18.04
C GLY A 664 12.76 24.17 17.41
N GLU A 665 12.67 25.32 16.75
CA GLU A 665 11.41 25.78 16.13
C GLU A 665 11.13 25.18 14.74
N SER A 666 11.99 24.30 14.23
CA SER A 666 11.84 23.75 12.88
C SER A 666 10.61 22.84 12.78
N SER A 667 10.04 22.73 11.59
CA SER A 667 8.99 21.75 11.29
C SER A 667 9.60 20.53 10.63
N ALA A 668 9.01 19.36 10.83
CA ALA A 668 9.43 18.13 10.16
C ALA A 668 8.53 17.85 8.94
N LEU A 669 9.11 17.40 7.83
CA LEU A 669 8.35 16.97 6.64
C LEU A 669 8.34 15.46 6.56
N VAL A 670 7.17 14.84 6.65
CA VAL A 670 6.95 13.43 6.27
C VAL A 670 6.59 13.41 4.79
N PRO A 671 7.49 12.96 3.89
CA PRO A 671 7.37 13.20 2.45
C PRO A 671 6.66 12.09 1.66
N ASP A 672 6.44 10.93 2.29
CA ASP A 672 6.14 9.67 1.61
C ASP A 672 4.90 8.97 2.22
N LEU A 673 3.81 9.71 2.39
CA LEU A 673 2.51 9.15 2.78
C LEU A 673 1.81 8.59 1.53
N VAL A 674 1.56 7.28 1.53
CA VAL A 674 0.88 6.62 0.40
C VAL A 674 -0.58 7.05 0.33
N ALA A 675 -1.02 7.49 -0.84
CA ALA A 675 -2.39 7.91 -1.08
C ALA A 675 -3.38 6.75 -0.92
N TYR A 676 -4.56 7.08 -0.39
CA TYR A 676 -5.72 6.22 -0.15
C TYR A 676 -5.46 5.03 0.79
N ASN A 677 -4.31 5.04 1.47
CA ASN A 677 -3.95 4.04 2.46
C ASN A 677 -4.07 4.66 3.86
N THR A 678 -5.00 4.14 4.66
CA THR A 678 -5.16 4.61 6.03
C THR A 678 -3.91 4.31 6.85
N ARG A 679 -3.41 5.32 7.57
CA ARG A 679 -2.20 5.18 8.38
C ARG A 679 -2.34 5.87 9.73
N LEU A 680 -1.77 5.24 10.75
CA LEU A 680 -1.47 5.86 12.04
C LEU A 680 -0.04 6.39 12.02
N LEU A 681 0.12 7.70 12.18
CA LEU A 681 1.41 8.36 12.29
C LEU A 681 1.70 8.62 13.77
N THR A 682 2.57 7.81 14.38
CA THR A 682 2.98 8.01 15.78
C THR A 682 4.04 9.10 15.91
N TYR A 683 4.11 9.74 17.06
CA TYR A 683 5.16 10.70 17.37
C TYR A 683 5.58 10.58 18.82
N ASP A 684 6.80 11.00 19.11
CA ASP A 684 7.36 11.06 20.45
C ASP A 684 8.11 12.39 20.66
N VAL A 685 8.14 12.85 21.90
CA VAL A 685 8.77 14.12 22.27
C VAL A 685 9.72 13.87 23.43
N GLU A 686 11.00 14.14 23.20
CA GLU A 686 12.04 13.99 24.22
C GLU A 686 11.91 15.10 25.29
N ASP A 687 12.29 14.77 26.53
CA ASP A 687 12.38 15.69 27.66
C ASP A 687 11.09 16.48 27.96
N LEU A 688 9.93 15.82 27.88
CA LEU A 688 8.65 16.44 28.18
C LEU A 688 8.62 17.09 29.58
N PRO A 689 8.04 18.29 29.70
CA PRO A 689 7.78 18.88 31.01
C PRO A 689 6.98 17.92 31.89
N PRO A 690 7.31 17.78 33.19
CA PRO A 690 6.54 16.92 34.08
C PRO A 690 5.05 17.29 34.10
N GLY A 691 4.19 16.28 33.88
CA GLY A 691 2.74 16.48 33.84
C GLY A 691 2.19 17.02 32.52
N TYR A 692 3.02 17.14 31.48
CA TYR A 692 2.56 17.54 30.15
C TYR A 692 1.72 16.43 29.51
N ASP A 693 0.56 16.81 28.96
CA ASP A 693 -0.30 15.92 28.18
C ASP A 693 -0.05 16.12 26.68
N LEU A 694 0.46 15.08 26.00
CA LEU A 694 0.69 15.08 24.56
C LEU A 694 -0.59 14.77 23.75
N GLY A 695 -1.68 14.38 24.40
CA GLY A 695 -2.85 13.81 23.74
C GLY A 695 -2.60 12.37 23.29
N ASP A 696 -3.18 11.98 22.16
CA ASP A 696 -3.23 10.59 21.71
C ASP A 696 -1.88 9.99 21.27
N GLY A 697 -0.82 10.80 21.16
CA GLY A 697 0.52 10.36 20.74
C GLY A 697 0.63 9.91 19.28
N ALA A 698 -0.45 10.06 18.51
CA ALA A 698 -0.49 9.68 17.10
C ALA A 698 -1.56 10.44 16.31
N PHE A 699 -1.46 10.39 14.98
CA PHE A 699 -2.41 10.99 14.05
C PHE A 699 -2.98 9.94 13.10
N TRP A 700 -4.30 9.82 13.04
CA TRP A 700 -4.99 9.00 12.03
C TRP A 700 -5.16 9.78 10.74
N LEU A 701 -4.57 9.28 9.66
CA LEU A 701 -4.59 9.91 8.34
C LEU A 701 -5.20 8.97 7.30
N ASN A 702 -5.93 9.55 6.36
CA ASN A 702 -6.32 8.89 5.11
C ASN A 702 -5.86 9.77 3.94
N PRO A 703 -4.56 9.75 3.60
CA PRO A 703 -3.96 10.70 2.65
C PRO A 703 -4.62 10.58 1.28
N GLY A 704 -4.95 11.70 0.61
CA GLY A 704 -5.30 11.68 -0.81
C GLY A 704 -4.08 11.98 -1.68
N TYR A 705 -4.15 11.67 -2.96
CA TYR A 705 -3.05 11.87 -3.90
C TYR A 705 -2.51 13.30 -3.88
N LYS A 706 -1.19 13.43 -3.65
CA LYS A 706 -0.45 14.71 -3.55
C LYS A 706 -0.95 15.72 -2.50
N GLN A 707 -1.85 15.32 -1.59
CA GLN A 707 -2.38 16.22 -0.56
C GLN A 707 -1.39 16.43 0.59
N GLY A 708 -1.34 17.67 1.08
CA GLY A 708 -0.54 18.08 2.22
C GLY A 708 -1.35 18.19 3.51
N TYR A 709 -0.83 17.62 4.59
CA TYR A 709 -1.37 17.73 5.94
C TYR A 709 -0.56 18.73 6.77
N LEU A 710 -1.23 19.47 7.65
CA LEU A 710 -0.59 20.28 8.68
C LEU A 710 -0.97 19.69 10.03
N LEU A 711 0.01 19.06 10.68
CA LEU A 711 -0.16 18.37 11.96
C LEU A 711 0.57 19.16 13.03
N GLN A 712 -0.07 19.36 14.18
CA GLN A 712 0.53 20.06 15.30
C GLN A 712 0.63 19.11 16.49
N VAL A 713 1.84 18.94 17.01
CA VAL A 713 2.12 18.17 18.22
C VAL A 713 2.11 19.12 19.41
N GLY A 714 1.38 18.72 20.45
CA GLY A 714 1.15 19.54 21.63
C GLY A 714 0.06 20.60 21.42
N SER A 715 -0.38 21.18 22.54
CA SER A 715 -1.43 22.18 22.59
C SER A 715 -1.13 23.22 23.68
N ASP A 716 -2.05 24.18 23.87
CA ASP A 716 -2.10 25.08 25.04
C ASP A 716 -2.76 24.43 26.26
N ALA A 717 -3.31 23.22 26.10
CA ALA A 717 -4.01 22.43 27.12
C ALA A 717 -3.02 21.54 27.89
N VAL A 718 -1.95 22.15 28.43
CA VAL A 718 -0.79 21.40 28.93
C VAL A 718 -0.86 21.13 30.43
N LEU A 719 -1.75 21.80 31.16
CA LEU A 719 -1.73 21.80 32.61
C LEU A 719 -2.34 20.51 33.15
N THR A 720 -1.60 19.84 34.03
CA THR A 720 -2.12 18.78 34.88
C THR A 720 -2.31 19.30 36.29
N VAL A 721 -3.53 19.20 36.80
CA VAL A 721 -3.90 19.62 38.15
C VAL A 721 -4.12 18.41 39.02
N ILE A 722 -3.48 18.40 40.19
CA ILE A 722 -3.67 17.39 41.23
C ILE A 722 -4.17 18.08 42.51
N GLY A 723 -5.23 17.54 43.10
CA GLY A 723 -5.79 18.05 44.35
C GLY A 723 -6.60 16.98 45.08
N THR A 724 -7.06 17.31 46.28
CA THR A 724 -7.91 16.45 47.12
C THR A 724 -9.25 17.14 47.33
N LEU A 725 -10.37 16.49 47.01
CA LEU A 725 -11.71 17.02 47.28
C LEU A 725 -12.21 16.58 48.67
N ILE A 726 -12.66 17.54 49.48
CA ILE A 726 -13.14 17.33 50.86
C ILE A 726 -14.56 17.87 51.00
N ASP A 727 -15.44 17.11 51.67
CA ASP A 727 -16.77 17.60 52.07
C ASP A 727 -16.64 18.57 53.27
N PRO A 728 -17.08 19.83 53.16
CA PRO A 728 -16.95 20.82 54.24
C PRO A 728 -17.77 20.49 55.49
N ASN A 729 -18.81 19.66 55.38
CA ASN A 729 -19.67 19.33 56.54
C ASN A 729 -19.08 18.20 57.38
N THR A 730 -18.46 17.21 56.74
CA THR A 730 -17.93 16.01 57.41
C THR A 730 -16.41 16.03 57.54
N ASN A 731 -15.73 16.96 56.86
CA ASN A 731 -14.28 17.05 56.74
C ASN A 731 -13.65 15.72 56.24
N ALA A 732 -14.40 14.99 55.42
CA ALA A 732 -14.02 13.67 54.90
C ALA A 732 -13.73 13.76 53.39
N PRO A 733 -12.80 12.96 52.86
CA PRO A 733 -12.50 12.98 51.43
C PRO A 733 -13.67 12.47 50.57
N ILE A 734 -13.92 13.15 49.45
CA ILE A 734 -14.92 12.73 48.46
C ILE A 734 -14.35 11.55 47.65
N SER A 735 -14.65 10.33 48.08
CA SER A 735 -14.05 9.11 47.52
C SER A 735 -14.84 8.49 46.36
N LEU A 736 -14.12 7.96 45.37
CA LEU A 736 -14.65 7.10 44.29
C LEU A 736 -15.80 7.72 43.47
N ILE A 737 -15.69 9.00 43.13
CA ILE A 737 -16.69 9.73 42.35
C ILE A 737 -16.09 10.27 41.06
N ALA A 738 -16.86 10.14 39.96
CA ALA A 738 -16.56 10.80 38.70
C ALA A 738 -17.07 12.25 38.70
N GLY A 739 -16.36 13.15 38.04
CA GLY A 739 -16.72 14.55 37.86
C GLY A 739 -16.34 15.07 36.48
N LYS A 740 -16.78 16.29 36.17
CA LYS A 740 -16.44 17.01 34.94
C LYS A 740 -15.91 18.39 35.28
N ALA A 741 -14.80 18.77 34.67
CA ALA A 741 -14.21 20.10 34.76
C ALA A 741 -14.73 20.96 33.60
N TYR A 742 -15.56 21.95 33.92
CA TYR A 742 -16.10 22.90 32.94
C TYR A 742 -15.28 24.17 32.95
N ARG A 743 -14.71 24.56 31.82
CA ARG A 743 -14.07 25.87 31.69
C ARG A 743 -15.14 26.96 31.63
N THR A 744 -15.02 28.01 32.43
CA THR A 744 -16.08 29.03 32.60
C THR A 744 -16.44 29.78 31.31
N ASP A 745 -15.54 29.83 30.33
CA ASP A 745 -15.78 30.49 29.03
C ASP A 745 -16.27 29.54 27.92
N ASN A 746 -16.48 28.24 28.22
CA ASN A 746 -16.90 27.19 27.28
C ASN A 746 -16.05 27.07 26.00
N THR A 747 -14.78 27.49 26.05
CA THR A 747 -13.86 27.36 24.89
C THR A 747 -13.10 26.03 24.84
N GLN A 748 -13.35 25.15 25.81
CA GLN A 748 -12.81 23.80 25.88
C GLN A 748 -13.90 22.84 26.34
N ASP A 749 -13.94 21.66 25.73
CA ASP A 749 -14.89 20.62 26.12
C ASP A 749 -14.66 20.16 27.58
N PRO A 750 -15.73 19.74 28.29
CA PRO A 750 -15.62 19.33 29.68
C PRO A 750 -14.70 18.12 29.84
N ILE A 751 -13.70 18.24 30.72
CA ILE A 751 -12.75 17.15 30.97
C ILE A 751 -13.27 16.27 32.10
N GLU A 752 -13.40 14.98 31.85
CA GLU A 752 -13.81 14.03 32.88
C GLU A 752 -12.64 13.73 33.83
N PHE A 753 -12.96 13.58 35.12
CA PHE A 753 -11.99 13.18 36.13
C PHE A 753 -12.63 12.24 37.15
N PHE A 754 -11.80 11.57 37.95
CA PHE A 754 -12.24 10.65 38.98
C PHE A 754 -11.45 10.86 40.27
N THR A 755 -12.11 10.74 41.43
CA THR A 755 -11.47 10.77 42.74
C THR A 755 -11.18 9.37 43.25
N ASN A 756 -9.97 9.13 43.76
CA ASN A 756 -9.63 7.84 44.38
C ASN A 756 -10.22 7.71 45.80
N ARG A 757 -9.87 6.63 46.53
CA ARG A 757 -10.36 6.38 47.90
C ARG A 757 -10.00 7.48 48.91
N ASN A 758 -8.95 8.24 48.65
CA ASN A 758 -8.48 9.33 49.51
C ASN A 758 -8.99 10.70 49.03
N GLY A 759 -9.92 10.75 48.08
CA GLY A 759 -10.43 11.99 47.50
C GLY A 759 -9.46 12.71 46.56
N LEU A 760 -8.31 12.10 46.25
CA LEU A 760 -7.33 12.64 45.33
C LEU A 760 -7.85 12.51 43.89
N PHE A 761 -7.75 13.58 43.12
CA PHE A 761 -8.02 13.59 41.70
C PHE A 761 -6.81 14.13 40.92
N ALA A 762 -6.72 13.75 39.67
CA ALA A 762 -5.82 14.32 38.69
C ALA A 762 -6.63 14.65 37.44
N ILE A 763 -6.44 15.86 36.90
CA ILE A 763 -7.05 16.30 35.65
C ILE A 763 -5.92 16.74 34.75
N SER A 764 -5.71 16.03 33.65
CA SER A 764 -4.74 16.38 32.61
C SER A 764 -5.46 17.07 31.46
N GLY A 765 -4.71 17.79 30.63
CA GLY A 765 -5.28 18.47 29.46
C GLY A 765 -5.95 19.81 29.76
N LEU A 766 -5.62 20.51 30.86
CA LEU A 766 -6.24 21.80 31.20
C LEU A 766 -5.50 22.96 30.52
N LYS A 767 -6.26 23.91 29.96
CA LYS A 767 -5.76 25.23 29.54
C LYS A 767 -5.73 26.21 30.71
N ALA A 768 -4.93 27.28 30.64
CA ALA A 768 -5.02 28.38 31.60
C ALA A 768 -6.43 29.02 31.56
N GLY A 769 -7.01 29.29 32.73
CA GLY A 769 -8.40 29.72 32.84
C GLY A 769 -9.04 29.34 34.16
N THR A 770 -10.33 29.64 34.30
CA THR A 770 -11.13 29.26 35.48
C THR A 770 -11.97 28.04 35.13
N TYR A 771 -12.00 27.04 36.02
CA TYR A 771 -12.77 25.82 35.86
C TYR A 771 -13.69 25.60 37.04
N THR A 772 -14.89 25.12 36.76
CA THR A 772 -15.83 24.61 37.74
C THR A 772 -15.82 23.09 37.66
N LEU A 773 -15.26 22.44 38.68
CA LEU A 773 -15.28 20.99 38.84
C LEU A 773 -16.65 20.60 39.39
N THR A 774 -17.45 19.86 38.64
CA THR A 774 -18.78 19.40 39.06
C THR A 774 -18.77 17.90 39.24
N LEU A 775 -19.21 17.42 40.40
CA LEU A 775 -19.26 15.99 40.73
C LEU A 775 -20.55 15.35 40.23
N SER A 776 -20.44 14.14 39.69
CA SER A 776 -21.57 13.34 39.18
C SER A 776 -22.30 12.62 40.32
N ASN A 777 -22.66 13.36 41.38
CA ASN A 777 -23.37 12.84 42.53
C ASN A 777 -24.78 13.47 42.63
N LYS A 778 -25.66 12.93 43.50
CA LYS A 778 -27.04 13.42 43.65
C LYS A 778 -27.13 14.89 44.09
N ARG A 779 -26.07 15.43 44.70
CA ARG A 779 -26.01 16.82 45.19
C ARG A 779 -25.41 17.79 44.17
N GLN A 780 -24.80 17.28 43.08
CA GLN A 780 -24.05 18.04 42.09
C GLN A 780 -23.06 19.03 42.71
N GLN A 781 -22.35 18.59 43.76
CA GLN A 781 -21.37 19.40 44.46
C GLN A 781 -20.29 19.92 43.50
N SER A 782 -19.81 21.14 43.72
CA SER A 782 -18.84 21.75 42.81
C SER A 782 -17.76 22.57 43.51
N VAL A 783 -16.62 22.75 42.85
CA VAL A 783 -15.55 23.65 43.31
C VAL A 783 -14.94 24.39 42.14
N THR A 784 -14.60 25.67 42.35
CA THR A 784 -13.97 26.49 41.31
C THR A 784 -12.46 26.55 41.53
N ILE A 785 -11.69 26.32 40.46
CA ILE A 785 -10.23 26.44 40.46
C ILE A 785 -9.80 27.44 39.39
N THR A 786 -8.74 28.21 39.66
CA THR A 786 -8.21 29.21 38.72
C THR A 786 -6.76 28.87 38.40
N LEU A 787 -6.47 28.66 37.12
CA LEU A 787 -5.15 28.28 36.61
C LEU A 787 -4.55 29.47 35.86
N SER A 788 -3.35 29.89 36.26
CA SER A 788 -2.67 31.04 35.65
C SER A 788 -1.90 30.62 34.40
N PRO A 789 -1.73 31.53 33.41
CA PRO A 789 -0.91 31.26 32.22
C PRO A 789 0.57 31.00 32.52
N ASN A 790 1.06 31.46 33.67
CA ASN A 790 2.45 31.30 34.11
C ASN A 790 2.64 30.15 35.11
N SER A 791 1.61 29.31 35.33
CA SER A 791 1.73 28.18 36.25
C SER A 791 2.68 27.11 35.69
N GLU A 792 3.35 26.37 36.58
CA GLU A 792 4.05 25.14 36.19
C GLU A 792 3.06 24.17 35.53
N VAL A 793 3.55 23.34 34.60
CA VAL A 793 2.74 22.36 33.86
C VAL A 793 2.03 21.39 34.82
N LEU A 794 2.67 21.06 35.95
CA LEU A 794 2.07 20.27 37.04
C LEU A 794 1.71 21.18 38.22
N ILE A 795 0.41 21.29 38.53
CA ILE A 795 -0.10 22.16 39.60
C ILE A 795 -0.67 21.29 40.72
N ARG A 796 -0.20 21.51 41.96
CA ARG A 796 -0.74 20.87 43.15
C ARG A 796 -1.59 21.86 43.95
N LEU A 797 -2.90 21.68 43.93
CA LEU A 797 -3.87 22.59 44.58
C LEU A 797 -4.06 22.30 46.08
N GLY A 798 -3.59 21.15 46.58
CA GLY A 798 -3.81 20.73 47.96
C GLY A 798 -5.27 20.34 48.20
N ASP A 799 -5.80 20.69 49.37
CA ASP A 799 -7.17 20.36 49.78
C ASP A 799 -8.18 21.42 49.30
N LEU A 800 -9.20 20.95 48.59
CA LEU A 800 -10.27 21.74 48.00
C LEU A 800 -11.62 21.33 48.59
N TYR A 801 -12.39 22.30 49.06
CA TYR A 801 -13.69 22.06 49.69
C TYR A 801 -14.79 22.28 48.66
N VAL A 802 -15.67 21.28 48.49
CA VAL A 802 -16.77 21.33 47.53
C VAL A 802 -18.00 22.01 48.13
N GLU A 803 -18.65 22.88 47.35
CA GLU A 803 -19.90 23.57 47.69
C GLU A 803 -21.14 22.71 47.45
#